data_AF-A0A284S0U2-F1
#
_entry.id   AF-A0A284S0U2-F1
#
_cell.length_a   1.000
_cell.length_b   1.000
_cell.length_c   1.000
_cell.angle_alpha   90.00
_cell.angle_beta   90.00
_cell.angle_gamma   90.00
#
_symmetry.space_group_name_H-M   'P 1'
#
loop_
_entity.id
_entity.type
_entity.pdbx_description
1 polymer ?
#
loop_
_entity_poly.entity_id
_entity_poly.type
_entity_poly.pdbx_seq_one_letter_code
_entity_poly.pdbx_strand_id
1 'polypeptide(L)'
;MSVVSTNSKTTTANEGSTDSHRMLLIHEIEIRITRRTKKSRFRLRITAGDEKRKTGVVKINSVGVIPKWRQHLMLSDVDPQTKILWELYGRRWLFPRFKAFGSVEKTLGELFEEGSATANIQLFHGASEVAGLKISGQLNSTKNIMIDVVPKIEKPSEVSKLLDPSTLQNVFDATKTMIDTLAGVHPAATIAWGFLSIGFEVLKNHRDTKQAVLDLYADMISAYDEFSKDDILKQRDRLQGTYNSLFKQTIECAIFIEAYAKKSETERFFAMDVSGQAKIFRQAFIDLKGQLSMGFAKEAVIVTLGVQKSVDVLVMMDRLRNLEPPAELGPKLKCTQGTRVETINTMMSWIAQCKGGMMWCKGLAGTGKSSLMGTLHDLLTADIGGRSRLAAFVRYDHIQYSNASKLITSIAYALGTFDVRIGMTISKVIETSRSVMTMTDLSRQFQLLLRDPLEHVPDLVDEGPLVVIIDGLDECDASPELLAVLAEGFGPKLPFIRLIVSSRPVHHIATVFEGRDCVYPLRLDTSSKSVNLDIRFYLERQFATVRDDAFQKKCKELDAVNELAARASGLFIWAATVAKFVCGWPGSSRLEAVLATDIPHDATAALTTLYHTALDTLVSQIDSQATNADIKKCVHGVLGAVLVTQTPPGMTEDVLDNVVLLGEGSPSSHHIVSMLGSVLSPETKDSPIRFIHKSLDDFLQDRSRCGDEWFVDVTVHRKAIAEQCRIASESFLKTWSPKSDMDIRAVPAYISKYALFGVFWYSAFDKSDIELFTSFFHRYFCPWLDIVVTDDNFLQFEITNTICRQHGMTRIPFKVNIRDSVTIHQALQRSAAFYSHLHHSGKESSLAGKVTLECMKLKPTGLFSDWEPTGDNLNIDGVISVDSDMETTYGFKFANTTLVPLYVSMFYFSPGTLGIHM
;
A
#
# COMPACT_ATOMS: atom_id res chain seq x y z
N MET A 1 -64.13 75.45 0.87
CA MET A 1 -64.13 75.42 2.35
C MET A 1 -63.30 74.20 2.73
N SER A 2 -62.14 74.25 3.37
CA SER A 2 -61.55 75.20 4.32
C SER A 2 -60.03 74.94 4.43
N VAL A 3 -59.25 76.02 4.44
CA VAL A 3 -58.13 76.32 5.37
C VAL A 3 -57.00 75.27 5.51
N VAL A 4 -55.80 75.44 4.92
CA VAL A 4 -54.69 76.39 5.22
C VAL A 4 -53.93 76.10 6.53
N SER A 5 -52.68 75.64 6.41
CA SER A 5 -51.46 76.33 6.89
C SER A 5 -50.21 75.65 6.27
N THR A 6 -49.57 76.16 5.20
CA THR A 6 -48.49 77.19 5.13
C THR A 6 -47.22 76.80 5.90
N ASN A 7 -46.00 76.69 5.34
CA ASN A 7 -45.22 77.55 4.42
C ASN A 7 -44.23 76.67 3.59
N SER A 8 -43.99 76.86 2.29
CA SER A 8 -43.01 77.77 1.61
C SER A 8 -41.55 77.55 2.05
N LYS A 9 -40.47 77.51 1.24
CA LYS A 9 -40.20 77.88 -0.17
C LYS A 9 -38.70 77.58 -0.46
N THR A 10 -38.37 77.17 -1.70
CA THR A 10 -37.16 77.47 -2.53
C THR A 10 -35.70 77.47 -2.00
N THR A 11 -34.89 76.57 -2.61
CA THR A 11 -33.51 76.69 -3.18
C THR A 11 -32.42 77.56 -2.52
N THR A 12 -31.30 76.95 -2.11
CA THR A 12 -29.91 77.05 -2.67
C THR A 12 -28.91 76.21 -1.86
N ALA A 13 -27.77 75.88 -2.47
CA ALA A 13 -26.68 75.00 -2.02
C ALA A 13 -26.14 75.22 -0.59
N ASN A 14 -25.83 74.13 0.12
CA ASN A 14 -24.57 73.97 0.86
C ASN A 14 -24.37 72.54 1.41
N GLU A 15 -23.08 72.24 1.61
CA GLU A 15 -22.41 71.05 2.14
C GLU A 15 -23.03 70.47 3.43
N GLY A 16 -22.88 69.16 3.65
CA GLY A 16 -23.31 68.53 4.92
C GLY A 16 -23.23 67.01 4.99
N SER A 17 -22.00 66.52 5.27
CA SER A 17 -21.61 65.30 6.00
C SER A 17 -22.47 64.02 5.90
N THR A 18 -22.03 63.09 5.05
CA THR A 18 -22.17 61.65 5.32
C THR A 18 -21.00 61.20 6.19
N ASP A 19 -21.25 60.91 7.47
CA ASP A 19 -20.26 60.29 8.35
C ASP A 19 -19.94 58.88 7.82
N SER A 20 -18.80 58.76 7.15
CA SER A 20 -18.36 57.53 6.52
C SER A 20 -17.50 56.75 7.50
N HIS A 21 -18.07 55.74 8.16
CA HIS A 21 -17.33 54.82 9.01
C HIS A 21 -16.29 54.05 8.16
N ARG A 22 -15.01 54.17 8.49
CA ARG A 22 -13.92 53.43 7.84
C ARG A 22 -13.26 52.51 8.86
N MET A 23 -13.07 51.26 8.45
CA MET A 23 -12.48 50.20 9.27
C MET A 23 -11.02 49.98 8.84
N LEU A 24 -10.10 49.99 9.80
CA LEU A 24 -8.70 49.64 9.56
C LEU A 24 -8.45 48.23 10.09
N LEU A 25 -8.26 47.31 9.16
CA LEU A 25 -7.90 45.92 9.47
C LEU A 25 -6.39 45.76 9.38
N ILE A 26 -5.74 45.60 10.52
CA ILE A 26 -4.32 45.28 10.59
C ILE A 26 -4.20 43.77 10.69
N HIS A 27 -3.73 43.16 9.60
CA HIS A 27 -3.61 41.71 9.50
C HIS A 27 -2.34 41.23 10.19
N GLU A 28 -1.25 41.99 10.10
CA GLU A 28 0.02 41.58 10.68
C GLU A 28 0.76 42.79 11.25
N ILE A 29 1.26 42.66 12.48
CA ILE A 29 2.19 43.62 13.08
C ILE A 29 3.45 42.86 13.45
N GLU A 30 4.50 43.04 12.67
CA GLU A 30 5.84 42.52 12.96
C GLU A 30 6.65 43.58 13.72
N ILE A 31 6.94 43.34 14.99
CA ILE A 31 7.79 44.23 15.81
C ILE A 31 9.24 43.74 15.76
N ARG A 32 10.15 44.58 15.30
CA ARG A 32 11.60 44.38 15.37
C ARG A 32 12.20 45.29 16.43
N ILE A 33 12.65 44.71 17.54
CA ILE A 33 13.26 45.47 18.64
C ILE A 33 14.75 45.66 18.37
N THR A 34 15.21 46.90 18.24
CA THR A 34 16.61 47.22 17.88
C THR A 34 17.55 47.30 19.09
N ARG A 35 17.06 47.58 20.31
CA ARG A 35 17.91 47.63 21.53
C ARG A 35 17.86 46.33 22.34
N ARG A 36 19.03 45.80 22.71
CA ARG A 36 19.22 44.59 23.54
C ARG A 36 18.50 44.73 24.88
N THR A 37 17.56 43.82 25.19
CA THR A 37 16.98 43.73 26.54
C THR A 37 16.99 42.29 27.06
N LYS A 38 17.47 42.08 28.30
CA LYS A 38 17.49 40.76 28.95
C LYS A 38 16.10 40.40 29.48
N LYS A 39 15.56 39.24 29.05
CA LYS A 39 14.31 38.60 29.53
C LYS A 39 13.18 39.60 29.81
N SER A 40 12.71 40.23 28.75
CA SER A 40 11.67 41.26 28.80
C SER A 40 10.36 40.73 28.20
N ARG A 41 9.24 41.04 28.86
CA ARG A 41 7.90 40.88 28.28
C ARG A 41 7.49 42.18 27.63
N PHE A 42 6.93 42.12 26.43
CA PHE A 42 6.50 43.29 25.67
C PHE A 42 5.02 43.21 25.30
N ARG A 43 4.40 44.37 25.18
CA ARG A 43 3.07 44.55 24.60
C ARG A 43 3.02 45.90 23.90
N LEU A 44 2.22 46.02 22.87
CA LEU A 44 1.99 47.25 22.13
C LEU A 44 0.63 47.82 22.56
N ARG A 45 0.56 49.14 22.73
CA ARG A 45 -0.68 49.89 22.91
C ARG A 45 -0.85 50.81 21.71
N ILE A 46 -2.05 50.84 21.17
CA ILE A 46 -2.40 51.64 20.00
C ILE A 46 -3.59 52.47 20.39
N THR A 47 -3.47 53.77 20.22
CA THR A 47 -4.53 54.75 20.53
C THR A 47 -4.87 55.48 19.25
N ALA A 48 -6.10 55.37 18.79
CA ALA A 48 -6.62 56.06 17.62
C ALA A 48 -7.86 56.84 18.05
N GLY A 49 -7.73 58.17 18.17
CA GLY A 49 -8.77 58.99 18.81
C GLY A 49 -9.04 58.54 20.26
N ASP A 50 -10.30 58.29 20.59
CA ASP A 50 -10.71 57.80 21.91
C ASP A 50 -10.56 56.27 22.09
N GLU A 51 -10.37 55.52 21.00
CA GLU A 51 -10.18 54.07 21.06
C GLU A 51 -8.75 53.70 21.47
N LYS A 52 -8.63 52.91 22.55
CA LYS A 52 -7.35 52.40 23.07
C LYS A 52 -7.33 50.87 23.02
N ARG A 53 -6.50 50.29 22.17
CA ARG A 53 -6.30 48.83 22.08
C ARG A 53 -4.91 48.42 22.57
N LYS A 54 -4.83 47.23 23.16
CA LYS A 54 -3.57 46.65 23.65
C LYS A 54 -3.42 45.24 23.09
N THR A 55 -2.19 44.88 22.75
CA THR A 55 -1.88 43.55 22.23
C THR A 55 -1.59 42.55 23.35
N GLY A 56 -1.59 41.26 23.00
CA GLY A 56 -1.14 40.18 23.89
C GLY A 56 0.31 40.38 24.36
N VAL A 57 0.66 39.80 25.51
CA VAL A 57 2.00 39.92 26.09
C VAL A 57 2.91 38.83 25.52
N VAL A 58 4.01 39.24 24.88
CA VAL A 58 4.98 38.33 24.27
C VAL A 58 6.26 38.27 25.12
N LYS A 59 6.80 37.07 25.31
CA LYS A 59 8.03 36.81 26.08
C LYS A 59 9.15 36.44 25.12
N ILE A 60 10.25 37.19 25.16
CA ILE A 60 11.45 36.90 24.37
C ILE A 60 12.51 36.26 25.27
N ASN A 61 12.94 35.04 24.90
CA ASN A 61 13.71 34.15 25.79
C ASN A 61 15.22 34.07 25.49
N SER A 62 15.71 34.61 24.37
CA SER A 62 17.12 34.51 23.95
C SER A 62 17.70 35.86 23.48
N VAL A 63 19.03 36.03 23.62
CA VAL A 63 19.77 37.24 23.21
C VAL A 63 20.41 36.98 21.85
N GLY A 64 20.19 37.87 20.88
CA GLY A 64 20.81 37.79 19.54
C GLY A 64 19.86 37.39 18.40
N VAL A 65 18.62 37.00 18.70
CA VAL A 65 17.56 36.74 17.71
C VAL A 65 16.69 37.98 17.57
N ILE A 66 16.39 38.41 16.34
CA ILE A 66 15.39 39.45 16.07
C ILE A 66 14.01 38.80 16.27
N PRO A 67 13.28 39.12 17.35
CA PRO A 67 11.99 38.51 17.60
C PRO A 67 10.99 39.04 16.58
N LYS A 68 10.29 38.15 15.87
CA LYS A 68 9.16 38.50 15.01
C LYS A 68 7.88 37.98 15.66
N TRP A 69 6.83 38.76 15.60
CA TRP A 69 5.53 38.41 16.14
C TRP A 69 4.47 38.81 15.12
N ARG A 70 3.32 38.13 15.16
CA ARG A 70 2.19 38.41 14.29
C ARG A 70 0.95 38.55 15.16
N GLN A 71 0.17 39.58 14.88
CA GLN A 71 -1.09 39.83 15.57
C GLN A 71 -2.04 40.57 14.66
N HIS A 72 -3.24 40.01 14.58
CA HIS A 72 -4.38 40.66 13.95
C HIS A 72 -4.99 41.64 14.94
N LEU A 73 -5.24 42.86 14.48
CA LEU A 73 -5.89 43.92 15.25
C LEU A 73 -6.90 44.65 14.37
N MET A 74 -8.12 44.79 14.86
CA MET A 74 -9.16 45.57 14.20
C MET A 74 -9.38 46.86 14.98
N LEU A 75 -9.37 47.98 14.25
CA LEU A 75 -9.71 49.31 14.75
C LEU A 75 -10.91 49.82 13.95
N SER A 76 -12.01 50.06 14.65
CA SER A 76 -13.30 50.48 14.09
C SER A 76 -13.46 52.00 14.23
N ASP A 77 -14.12 52.63 13.26
CA ASP A 77 -14.51 54.06 13.28
C ASP A 77 -13.36 55.08 13.34
N VAL A 78 -12.34 54.91 12.50
CA VAL A 78 -11.16 55.80 12.50
C VAL A 78 -11.09 56.65 11.22
N ASP A 79 -11.23 57.97 11.35
CA ASP A 79 -11.06 58.93 10.24
C ASP A 79 -9.62 58.87 9.69
N PRO A 80 -9.38 58.92 8.36
CA PRO A 80 -8.06 59.05 7.75
C PRO A 80 -7.14 60.14 8.33
N GLN A 81 -7.70 61.25 8.84
CA GLN A 81 -6.99 62.34 9.51
C GLN A 81 -6.69 62.03 10.99
N THR A 82 -7.24 60.94 11.54
CA THR A 82 -7.02 60.54 12.93
C THR A 82 -5.56 60.19 13.17
N LYS A 83 -4.97 60.86 14.15
CA LYS A 83 -3.64 60.53 14.65
C LYS A 83 -3.69 59.23 15.44
N ILE A 84 -2.86 58.27 15.02
CA ILE A 84 -2.69 57.01 15.72
C ILE A 84 -1.38 57.07 16.48
N LEU A 85 -1.49 57.01 17.81
CA LEU A 85 -0.36 56.89 18.72
C LEU A 85 -0.06 55.43 19.01
N TRP A 86 1.17 55.01 18.68
CA TRP A 86 1.71 53.68 18.93
C TRP A 86 2.67 53.75 20.10
N GLU A 87 2.47 52.93 21.13
CA GLU A 87 3.30 52.91 22.34
C GLU A 87 3.72 51.49 22.69
N LEU A 88 5.02 51.23 22.67
CA LEU A 88 5.57 49.94 23.07
C LEU A 88 5.83 49.95 24.58
N TYR A 89 5.30 48.94 25.27
CA TYR A 89 5.48 48.75 26.70
C TYR A 89 6.34 47.52 26.97
N GLY A 90 7.37 47.69 27.82
CA GLY A 90 8.26 46.62 28.24
C GLY A 90 8.29 46.46 29.75
N ARG A 91 8.51 45.23 30.22
CA ARG A 91 8.71 44.90 31.62
C ARG A 91 9.85 43.88 31.76
N ARG A 92 10.81 44.15 32.65
CA ARG A 92 11.83 43.17 33.08
C ARG A 92 11.26 42.26 34.16
N TRP A 93 11.74 41.02 34.22
CA TRP A 93 11.25 39.97 35.14
C TRP A 93 11.11 40.42 36.60
N LEU A 94 11.98 41.32 37.08
CA LEU A 94 12.04 41.77 38.48
C LEU A 94 11.10 42.93 38.89
N PHE A 95 10.39 43.60 37.96
CA PHE A 95 9.51 44.73 38.31
C PHE A 95 8.06 44.45 37.91
N PRO A 96 7.03 44.70 38.75
CA PRO A 96 5.64 44.31 38.47
C PRO A 96 4.93 45.12 37.37
N ARG A 97 5.34 46.38 37.12
CA ARG A 97 4.64 47.31 36.21
C ARG A 97 5.33 47.44 34.85
N PHE A 98 4.54 47.52 33.78
CA PHE A 98 5.00 47.84 32.44
C PHE A 98 5.35 49.33 32.33
N LYS A 99 6.52 49.67 31.75
CA LYS A 99 6.90 51.05 31.42
C LYS A 99 6.88 51.27 29.91
N ALA A 100 6.58 52.49 29.47
CA ALA A 100 6.65 52.85 28.04
C ALA A 100 8.12 52.90 27.60
N PHE A 101 8.44 52.16 26.54
CA PHE A 101 9.79 52.01 25.97
C PHE A 101 10.01 52.89 24.76
N GLY A 102 8.96 53.28 24.03
CA GLY A 102 9.01 54.20 22.91
C GLY A 102 7.64 54.38 22.29
N SER A 103 7.44 55.49 21.62
CA SER A 103 6.18 55.85 20.98
C SER A 103 6.38 56.62 19.70
N VAL A 104 5.37 56.60 18.84
CA VAL A 104 5.31 57.43 17.64
C VAL A 104 3.85 57.67 17.28
N GLU A 105 3.56 58.88 16.81
CA GLU A 105 2.24 59.27 16.36
C GLU A 105 2.31 59.53 14.86
N LYS A 106 1.42 58.92 14.09
CA LYS A 106 1.29 59.12 12.64
C LYS A 106 -0.19 59.18 12.25
N THR A 107 -0.51 59.94 11.21
CA THR A 107 -1.88 59.94 10.66
C THR A 107 -2.10 58.69 9.80
N LEU A 108 -3.35 58.29 9.61
CA LEU A 108 -3.70 57.09 8.84
C LEU A 108 -3.29 57.20 7.37
N GLY A 109 -3.42 58.40 6.79
CA GLY A 109 -2.95 58.71 5.44
C GLY A 109 -1.43 58.64 5.27
N GLU A 110 -0.65 58.91 6.32
CA GLU A 110 0.81 58.76 6.32
C GLU A 110 1.28 57.31 6.41
N LEU A 111 0.39 56.37 6.76
CA LEU A 111 0.73 54.95 6.92
C LEU A 111 0.57 54.18 5.63
N PHE A 112 -0.48 54.45 4.86
CA PHE A 112 -0.82 53.72 3.64
C PHE A 112 -0.97 54.72 2.48
N GLU A 113 0.11 54.98 1.74
CA GLU A 113 0.03 55.69 0.45
C GLU A 113 -0.87 54.90 -0.51
N GLU A 114 -1.65 55.59 -1.35
CA GLU A 114 -2.67 55.00 -2.23
C GLU A 114 -2.10 53.83 -3.05
N GLY A 115 -2.40 52.60 -2.62
CA GLY A 115 -1.99 51.36 -3.28
C GLY A 115 -1.03 50.45 -2.51
N SER A 116 -0.45 50.88 -1.37
CA SER A 116 0.41 50.02 -0.54
C SER A 116 -0.36 49.34 0.59
N ALA A 117 -0.34 47.99 0.63
CA ALA A 117 -0.93 47.18 1.71
C ALA A 117 -0.04 47.03 2.96
N THR A 118 1.18 47.62 2.96
CA THR A 118 2.14 47.47 4.05
C THR A 118 2.88 48.76 4.38
N ALA A 119 3.01 49.08 5.67
CA ALA A 119 3.65 50.28 6.21
C ALA A 119 4.76 49.91 7.20
N ASN A 120 5.88 50.65 7.22
CA ASN A 120 6.92 50.52 8.23
C ASN A 120 6.91 51.74 9.16
N ILE A 121 6.72 51.52 10.46
CA ILE A 121 6.70 52.56 11.50
C ILE A 121 7.92 52.39 12.42
N GLN A 122 8.62 53.47 12.70
CA GLN A 122 9.70 53.47 13.69
C GLN A 122 9.23 54.09 15.01
N LEU A 123 9.41 53.36 16.11
CA LEU A 123 9.10 53.79 17.47
C LEU A 123 10.34 54.42 18.11
N PHE A 124 10.16 55.60 18.73
CA PHE A 124 11.26 56.38 19.29
C PHE A 124 11.10 56.59 20.81
N HIS A 125 12.21 56.71 21.52
CA HIS A 125 12.23 57.13 22.94
C HIS A 125 13.16 58.33 23.09
N GLY A 126 12.60 59.53 23.08
CA GLY A 126 13.38 60.75 22.87
C GLY A 126 13.95 60.78 21.45
N ALA A 127 15.23 61.12 21.30
CA ALA A 127 15.91 61.27 20.00
C ALA A 127 16.50 59.95 19.42
N SER A 128 16.10 58.77 19.90
CA SER A 128 16.66 57.48 19.44
C SER A 128 15.59 56.43 19.13
N GLU A 129 15.76 55.72 18.02
CA GLU A 129 14.91 54.58 17.62
C GLU A 129 15.08 53.40 18.57
N VAL A 130 13.96 52.77 18.96
CA VAL A 130 13.94 51.64 19.89
C VAL A 130 13.30 50.38 19.31
N ALA A 131 12.45 50.50 18.29
CA ALA A 131 11.87 49.37 17.56
C ALA A 131 11.28 49.82 16.20
N GLY A 132 11.31 48.95 15.20
CA GLY A 132 10.56 49.09 13.95
C GLY A 132 9.33 48.18 13.94
N LEU A 133 8.20 48.65 13.45
CA LEU A 133 6.96 47.91 13.26
C LEU A 133 6.72 47.80 11.76
N LYS A 134 6.62 46.60 11.21
CA LYS A 134 6.05 46.39 9.87
C LYS A 134 4.59 46.00 10.04
N ILE A 135 3.71 46.78 9.44
CA ILE A 135 2.26 46.66 9.59
C ILE A 135 1.70 46.35 8.22
N SER A 136 1.03 45.21 8.06
CA SER A 136 0.21 44.94 6.88
C SER A 136 -1.24 45.20 7.24
N GLY A 137 -1.89 46.03 6.43
CA GLY A 137 -3.24 46.47 6.71
C GLY A 137 -3.95 46.92 5.43
N GLN A 138 -5.27 46.83 5.47
CA GLN A 138 -6.11 47.30 4.39
C GLN A 138 -7.02 48.41 4.95
N LEU A 139 -6.86 49.62 4.41
CA LEU A 139 -7.75 50.73 4.70
C LEU A 139 -8.93 50.65 3.75
N ASN A 140 -10.06 50.19 4.26
CA ASN A 140 -11.24 50.08 3.42
C ASN A 140 -12.01 51.40 3.46
N SER A 141 -12.01 52.12 2.33
CA SER A 141 -12.99 53.18 2.11
C SER A 141 -14.35 52.54 1.82
N THR A 142 -15.41 53.27 2.16
CA THR A 142 -16.81 52.83 2.28
C THR A 142 -17.46 52.33 0.99
N LYS A 143 -16.69 52.05 -0.07
CA LYS A 143 -17.16 51.26 -1.21
C LYS A 143 -16.86 49.76 -1.12
N ASN A 144 -16.05 49.30 -0.16
CA ASN A 144 -15.66 47.89 -0.09
C ASN A 144 -15.65 47.26 1.33
N ILE A 145 -16.45 47.78 2.27
CA ILE A 145 -16.88 46.98 3.42
C ILE A 145 -18.35 47.26 3.67
N MET A 146 -19.17 46.25 3.43
CA MET A 146 -20.27 45.96 4.33
C MET A 146 -19.93 44.60 4.95
N ILE A 147 -19.18 44.64 6.04
CA ILE A 147 -19.10 43.58 7.03
C ILE A 147 -19.33 44.30 8.35
N ASP A 148 -20.58 44.31 8.79
CA ASP A 148 -20.91 43.79 10.12
C ASP A 148 -22.43 43.76 10.26
N VAL A 149 -23.01 42.59 10.01
CA VAL A 149 -23.72 41.98 11.12
C VAL A 149 -22.88 40.75 11.42
N VAL A 150 -22.18 40.79 12.55
CA VAL A 150 -22.23 39.74 13.57
C VAL A 150 -22.88 38.46 13.02
N PRO A 151 -22.32 37.24 13.17
CA PRO A 151 -23.20 36.23 13.69
C PRO A 151 -23.54 36.73 15.11
N LYS A 152 -24.58 37.59 15.17
CA LYS A 152 -25.72 37.29 16.01
C LYS A 152 -25.78 35.78 15.85
N ILE A 153 -25.69 35.03 16.95
CA ILE A 153 -26.43 33.77 17.04
C ILE A 153 -27.60 33.96 16.11
N GLU A 154 -27.56 33.30 14.95
CA GLU A 154 -28.52 33.48 13.85
C GLU A 154 -29.80 33.95 14.50
N LYS A 155 -30.08 35.26 14.49
CA LYS A 155 -31.42 35.68 14.89
C LYS A 155 -32.18 35.00 13.79
N PRO A 156 -33.02 34.00 14.06
CA PRO A 156 -33.34 32.88 13.18
C PRO A 156 -33.99 33.30 11.83
N SER A 157 -33.28 34.12 11.05
CA SER A 157 -33.82 35.08 10.07
C SER A 157 -32.93 35.28 8.83
N GLU A 158 -31.64 34.88 8.85
CA GLU A 158 -30.76 34.83 7.65
C GLU A 158 -30.50 33.39 7.18
N VAL A 159 -30.21 32.45 8.09
CA VAL A 159 -30.42 31.00 7.87
C VAL A 159 -31.84 30.76 7.39
N SER A 160 -32.83 31.56 7.84
CA SER A 160 -34.21 31.42 7.36
C SER A 160 -34.45 31.94 5.94
N LYS A 161 -33.53 32.72 5.35
CA LYS A 161 -33.62 33.17 3.94
C LYS A 161 -32.93 32.20 3.00
N LEU A 162 -31.82 31.57 3.41
CA LEU A 162 -31.16 30.51 2.64
C LEU A 162 -31.86 29.14 2.77
N LEU A 163 -32.51 28.91 3.91
CA LEU A 163 -33.43 27.79 4.14
C LEU A 163 -34.89 28.15 3.87
N ASP A 164 -35.16 29.30 3.22
CA ASP A 164 -36.51 29.56 2.74
C ASP A 164 -36.86 28.51 1.68
N PRO A 165 -38.08 27.95 1.69
CA PRO A 165 -38.42 26.83 0.81
C PRO A 165 -38.23 27.11 -0.68
N SER A 166 -38.29 28.38 -1.12
CA SER A 166 -38.14 28.77 -2.52
C SER A 166 -36.67 28.90 -2.95
N THR A 167 -35.80 29.50 -2.12
CA THR A 167 -34.35 29.55 -2.41
C THR A 167 -33.69 28.18 -2.29
N LEU A 168 -34.09 27.39 -1.30
CA LEU A 168 -33.58 26.03 -1.10
C LEU A 168 -33.97 25.12 -2.29
N GLN A 169 -35.17 25.30 -2.85
CA GLN A 169 -35.59 24.59 -4.06
C GLN A 169 -34.79 25.03 -5.30
N ASN A 170 -34.52 26.33 -5.46
CA ASN A 170 -33.72 26.83 -6.59
C ASN A 170 -32.27 26.32 -6.55
N VAL A 171 -31.62 26.32 -5.38
CA VAL A 171 -30.26 25.77 -5.22
C VAL A 171 -30.27 24.25 -5.39
N PHE A 172 -31.33 23.57 -4.94
CA PHE A 172 -31.52 22.14 -5.17
C PHE A 172 -31.57 21.81 -6.67
N ASP A 173 -32.35 22.56 -7.45
CA ASP A 173 -32.51 22.34 -8.89
C ASP A 173 -31.22 22.69 -9.67
N ALA A 174 -30.52 23.77 -9.29
CA ALA A 174 -29.22 24.13 -9.86
C ALA A 174 -28.13 23.09 -9.54
N THR A 175 -28.08 22.61 -8.29
CA THR A 175 -27.14 21.56 -7.84
C THR A 175 -27.43 20.22 -8.52
N LYS A 176 -28.71 19.87 -8.70
CA LYS A 176 -29.12 18.69 -9.46
C LYS A 176 -28.61 18.76 -10.89
N THR A 177 -28.80 19.91 -11.54
CA THR A 177 -28.36 20.15 -12.93
C THR A 177 -26.84 20.06 -13.06
N MET A 178 -26.09 20.65 -12.11
CA MET A 178 -24.63 20.54 -12.01
C MET A 178 -24.19 19.08 -11.88
N ILE A 179 -24.83 18.32 -11.00
CA ILE A 179 -24.48 16.93 -10.73
C ILE A 179 -24.88 16.02 -11.89
N ASP A 180 -26.04 16.19 -12.51
CA ASP A 180 -26.45 15.43 -13.69
C ASP A 180 -25.47 15.65 -14.86
N THR A 181 -24.94 16.88 -14.99
CA THR A 181 -23.90 17.23 -15.98
C THR A 181 -22.57 16.53 -15.69
N LEU A 182 -22.22 16.34 -14.42
CA LEU A 182 -20.96 15.71 -13.99
C LEU A 182 -21.05 14.19 -13.80
N ALA A 183 -22.26 13.66 -13.59
CA ALA A 183 -22.56 12.23 -13.42
C ALA A 183 -22.23 11.40 -14.66
N GLY A 184 -22.30 11.99 -15.86
CA GLY A 184 -21.84 11.37 -17.10
C GLY A 184 -20.32 11.17 -17.20
N VAL A 185 -19.54 11.79 -16.29
CA VAL A 185 -18.06 11.81 -16.32
C VAL A 185 -17.45 11.23 -15.04
N HIS A 186 -18.14 11.31 -13.88
CA HIS A 186 -17.62 10.85 -12.59
C HIS A 186 -18.68 10.19 -11.69
N PRO A 187 -18.55 8.89 -11.33
CA PRO A 187 -19.53 8.16 -10.52
C PRO A 187 -19.81 8.77 -9.13
N ALA A 188 -18.83 9.44 -8.51
CA ALA A 188 -19.00 10.05 -7.20
C ALA A 188 -20.01 11.22 -7.18
N ALA A 189 -20.30 11.84 -8.33
CA ALA A 189 -21.29 12.90 -8.42
C ALA A 189 -22.71 12.33 -8.16
N THR A 190 -23.05 11.21 -8.81
CA THR A 190 -24.33 10.51 -8.62
C THR A 190 -24.54 10.04 -7.18
N ILE A 191 -23.48 9.54 -6.55
CA ILE A 191 -23.49 9.10 -5.15
C ILE A 191 -23.68 10.30 -4.21
N ALA A 192 -22.93 11.38 -4.42
CA ALA A 192 -23.06 12.61 -3.65
C ALA A 192 -24.47 13.21 -3.75
N TRP A 193 -25.14 13.11 -4.90
CA TRP A 193 -26.54 13.55 -5.05
C TRP A 193 -27.52 12.75 -4.20
N GLY A 194 -27.40 11.43 -4.18
CA GLY A 194 -28.24 10.56 -3.34
C GLY A 194 -28.17 10.99 -1.87
N PHE A 195 -26.98 11.32 -1.38
CA PHE A 195 -26.77 11.78 0.00
C PHE A 195 -27.15 13.25 0.25
N LEU A 196 -26.89 14.15 -0.69
CA LEU A 196 -27.34 15.56 -0.62
C LEU A 196 -28.86 15.64 -0.53
N SER A 197 -29.57 14.84 -1.32
CA SER A 197 -31.03 14.84 -1.36
C SER A 197 -31.66 14.46 -0.01
N ILE A 198 -31.07 13.50 0.70
CA ILE A 198 -31.46 13.13 2.08
C ILE A 198 -31.26 14.32 3.03
N GLY A 199 -30.15 15.05 2.89
CA GLY A 199 -29.87 16.23 3.70
C GLY A 199 -30.88 17.37 3.48
N PHE A 200 -31.31 17.58 2.24
CA PHE A 200 -32.36 18.55 1.91
C PHE A 200 -33.74 18.13 2.46
N GLU A 201 -34.07 16.83 2.50
CA GLU A 201 -35.29 16.33 3.15
C GLU A 201 -35.28 16.52 4.68
N VAL A 202 -34.12 16.35 5.33
CA VAL A 202 -33.93 16.58 6.76
C VAL A 202 -34.13 18.06 7.13
N LEU A 203 -33.63 18.98 6.30
CA LEU A 203 -33.84 20.43 6.48
C LEU A 203 -35.31 20.84 6.34
N LYS A 204 -36.08 20.13 5.51
CA LYS A 204 -37.51 20.41 5.25
C LYS A 204 -38.43 19.96 6.40
N ASN A 205 -38.03 18.93 7.16
CA ASN A 205 -38.92 18.18 8.05
C ASN A 205 -38.70 18.39 9.56
N HIS A 206 -37.62 19.04 10.02
CA HIS A 206 -37.26 19.05 11.45
C HIS A 206 -37.18 20.46 12.09
N ARG A 207 -38.00 20.69 13.12
CA ARG A 207 -38.02 21.93 13.94
C ARG A 207 -36.93 21.99 15.04
N ASP A 208 -36.26 20.88 15.34
CA ASP A 208 -35.36 20.73 16.51
C ASP A 208 -33.90 20.37 16.14
N THR A 209 -33.40 20.90 15.01
CA THR A 209 -32.01 20.71 14.57
C THR A 209 -31.09 21.68 15.31
N LYS A 210 -29.97 21.20 15.88
CA LYS A 210 -28.96 22.08 16.53
C LYS A 210 -28.44 23.12 15.52
N GLN A 211 -28.29 24.38 15.96
CA GLN A 211 -27.81 25.49 15.14
C GLN A 211 -26.50 25.18 14.37
N ALA A 212 -25.57 24.44 15.00
CA ALA A 212 -24.31 24.06 14.34
C ALA A 212 -24.48 23.19 13.09
N VAL A 213 -25.55 22.39 13.02
CA VAL A 213 -25.88 21.56 11.85
C VAL A 213 -26.60 22.41 10.79
N LEU A 214 -27.45 23.36 11.20
CA LEU A 214 -28.07 24.33 10.27
C LEU A 214 -27.01 25.21 9.59
N ASP A 215 -26.03 25.69 10.36
CA ASP A 215 -24.93 26.48 9.81
C ASP A 215 -24.05 25.65 8.87
N LEU A 216 -23.85 24.36 9.17
CA LEU A 216 -23.11 23.44 8.30
C LEU A 216 -23.81 23.24 6.95
N TYR A 217 -25.13 23.07 6.97
CA TYR A 217 -25.92 23.02 5.75
C TYR A 217 -25.84 24.32 4.95
N ALA A 218 -25.89 25.47 5.62
CA ALA A 218 -25.76 26.77 4.94
C ALA A 218 -24.41 26.92 4.22
N ASP A 219 -23.30 26.53 4.87
CA ASP A 219 -21.97 26.57 4.26
C ASP A 219 -21.82 25.56 3.10
N MET A 220 -22.41 24.37 3.23
CA MET A 220 -22.43 23.36 2.16
C MET A 220 -23.25 23.84 0.94
N ILE A 221 -24.46 24.36 1.17
CA ILE A 221 -25.34 24.92 0.12
C ILE A 221 -24.63 26.08 -0.58
N SER A 222 -23.95 26.95 0.17
CA SER A 222 -23.21 28.07 -0.40
C SER A 222 -22.00 27.64 -1.24
N ALA A 223 -21.35 26.52 -0.90
CA ALA A 223 -20.32 25.95 -1.75
C ALA A 223 -20.93 25.42 -3.05
N TYR A 224 -22.00 24.62 -2.98
CA TYR A 224 -22.63 24.05 -4.18
C TYR A 224 -23.21 25.10 -5.14
N ASP A 225 -23.80 26.18 -4.61
CA ASP A 225 -24.27 27.32 -5.41
C ASP A 225 -23.11 27.91 -6.25
N GLU A 226 -21.94 28.09 -5.65
CA GLU A 226 -20.76 28.64 -6.34
C GLU A 226 -20.20 27.68 -7.41
N PHE A 227 -20.14 26.38 -7.11
CA PHE A 227 -19.67 25.36 -8.06
C PHE A 227 -20.68 25.09 -9.19
N SER A 228 -21.95 25.43 -9.00
CA SER A 228 -23.02 25.23 -9.99
C SER A 228 -23.09 26.33 -11.06
N LYS A 229 -22.31 27.41 -10.93
CA LYS A 229 -22.30 28.51 -11.91
C LYS A 229 -21.75 28.05 -13.27
N ASP A 230 -22.39 28.50 -14.35
CA ASP A 230 -22.10 28.07 -15.72
C ASP A 230 -20.65 28.31 -16.18
N ASP A 231 -20.03 29.41 -15.72
CA ASP A 231 -18.64 29.76 -16.02
C ASP A 231 -17.64 28.84 -15.32
N ILE A 232 -18.00 28.31 -14.15
CA ILE A 232 -17.23 27.33 -13.38
C ILE A 232 -17.40 25.91 -13.96
N LEU A 233 -18.62 25.53 -14.32
CA LEU A 233 -18.93 24.24 -14.96
C LEU A 233 -18.21 24.04 -16.29
N LYS A 234 -17.99 25.12 -17.06
CA LYS A 234 -17.20 25.09 -18.29
C LYS A 234 -15.71 24.75 -18.06
N GLN A 235 -15.20 24.88 -16.84
CA GLN A 235 -13.81 24.57 -16.47
C GLN A 235 -13.66 23.19 -15.79
N ARG A 236 -14.69 22.33 -15.88
CA ARG A 236 -14.76 21.03 -15.17
C ARG A 236 -13.53 20.13 -15.33
N ASP A 237 -12.94 20.04 -16.53
CA ASP A 237 -11.78 19.17 -16.76
C ASP A 237 -10.54 19.67 -16.01
N ARG A 238 -10.37 21.00 -15.89
CA ARG A 238 -9.29 21.63 -15.13
C ARG A 238 -9.53 21.58 -13.62
N LEU A 239 -10.79 21.61 -13.19
CA LEU A 239 -11.19 21.64 -11.79
C LEU A 239 -11.57 20.27 -11.23
N GLN A 240 -11.30 19.17 -11.96
CA GLN A 240 -11.69 17.81 -11.60
C GLN A 240 -11.26 17.41 -10.17
N GLY A 241 -10.05 17.76 -9.75
CA GLY A 241 -9.56 17.51 -8.38
C GLY A 241 -10.34 18.26 -7.30
N THR A 242 -10.80 19.48 -7.60
CA THR A 242 -11.62 20.31 -6.70
C THR A 242 -13.05 19.77 -6.61
N TYR A 243 -13.65 19.37 -7.73
CA TYR A 243 -14.96 18.69 -7.76
C TYR A 243 -14.92 17.37 -6.97
N ASN A 244 -13.86 16.57 -7.13
CA ASN A 244 -13.70 15.33 -6.36
C ASN A 244 -13.60 15.57 -4.85
N SER A 245 -12.89 16.62 -4.45
CA SER A 245 -12.80 17.01 -3.03
C SER A 245 -14.14 17.49 -2.49
N LEU A 246 -14.91 18.25 -3.28
CA LEU A 246 -16.27 18.68 -2.94
C LEU A 246 -17.21 17.48 -2.75
N PHE A 247 -17.23 16.52 -3.69
CA PHE A 247 -18.09 15.34 -3.59
C PHE A 247 -17.73 14.44 -2.40
N LYS A 248 -16.43 14.20 -2.18
CA LYS A 248 -15.96 13.41 -1.03
C LYS A 248 -16.37 14.07 0.29
N GLN A 249 -16.14 15.38 0.41
CA GLN A 249 -16.48 16.13 1.62
C GLN A 249 -17.99 16.09 1.92
N THR A 250 -18.79 16.08 0.87
CA THR A 250 -20.25 16.03 0.93
C THR A 250 -20.77 14.67 1.35
N ILE A 251 -20.17 13.58 0.88
CA ILE A 251 -20.52 12.22 1.31
C ILE A 251 -20.21 12.05 2.81
N GLU A 252 -19.02 12.46 3.26
CA GLU A 252 -18.63 12.37 4.67
C GLU A 252 -19.52 13.22 5.58
N CYS A 253 -19.85 14.44 5.14
CA CYS A 253 -20.78 15.34 5.82
C CYS A 253 -22.18 14.73 5.92
N ALA A 254 -22.70 14.16 4.83
CA ALA A 254 -24.04 13.59 4.80
C ALA A 254 -24.18 12.34 5.68
N ILE A 255 -23.17 11.47 5.73
CA ILE A 255 -23.14 10.31 6.65
C ILE A 255 -23.17 10.78 8.10
N PHE A 256 -22.39 11.81 8.44
CA PHE A 256 -22.39 12.42 9.77
C PHE A 256 -23.78 12.97 10.14
N ILE A 257 -24.46 13.64 9.21
CA ILE A 257 -25.76 14.25 9.48
C ILE A 257 -26.88 13.20 9.50
N GLU A 258 -26.84 12.17 8.66
CA GLU A 258 -27.78 11.05 8.69
C GLU A 258 -27.69 10.28 10.03
N ALA A 259 -26.48 10.06 10.53
CA ALA A 259 -26.23 9.47 11.85
C ALA A 259 -26.75 10.34 13.01
N TYR A 260 -26.80 11.67 12.82
CA TYR A 260 -27.40 12.61 13.76
C TYR A 260 -28.94 12.60 13.69
N ALA A 261 -29.52 12.60 12.48
CA ALA A 261 -30.96 12.67 12.25
C ALA A 261 -31.72 11.44 12.78
N LYS A 262 -31.11 10.25 12.74
CA LYS A 262 -31.74 8.97 13.14
C LYS A 262 -31.77 8.70 14.66
N LYS A 263 -31.18 9.54 15.53
CA LYS A 263 -31.10 9.31 16.99
C LYS A 263 -32.21 10.01 17.79
N SER A 264 -32.69 9.34 18.85
CA SER A 264 -33.71 9.85 19.79
C SER A 264 -33.19 10.98 20.70
N GLU A 265 -34.08 11.84 21.24
CA GLU A 265 -33.71 13.05 22.01
C GLU A 265 -32.76 12.78 23.19
N THR A 266 -32.90 11.63 23.85
CA THR A 266 -32.08 11.24 25.02
C THR A 266 -30.70 10.69 24.64
N GLU A 267 -30.52 10.15 23.44
CA GLU A 267 -29.23 9.66 22.93
C GLU A 267 -28.34 10.78 22.38
N ARG A 268 -28.94 11.92 22.02
CA ARG A 268 -28.23 13.14 21.55
C ARG A 268 -27.45 13.86 22.67
N PHE A 269 -27.70 13.51 23.93
CA PHE A 269 -27.04 14.07 25.11
C PHE A 269 -25.75 13.33 25.50
N PHE A 270 -25.58 12.08 25.05
CA PHE A 270 -24.46 11.21 25.44
C PHE A 270 -23.52 10.82 24.28
N ALA A 271 -23.72 11.33 23.06
CA ALA A 271 -22.96 10.90 21.88
C ALA A 271 -22.38 12.08 21.08
N MET A 272 -21.05 12.04 20.86
CA MET A 272 -20.25 12.86 19.92
C MET A 272 -20.24 14.38 20.16
N ASP A 273 -19.06 15.01 20.02
CA ASP A 273 -18.96 16.47 19.90
C ASP A 273 -19.45 16.92 18.51
N VAL A 274 -20.78 16.93 18.35
CA VAL A 274 -21.48 17.36 17.13
C VAL A 274 -21.07 18.77 16.74
N SER A 275 -20.79 19.65 17.71
CA SER A 275 -20.39 21.03 17.43
C SER A 275 -18.95 21.12 16.93
N GLY A 276 -18.03 20.29 17.44
CA GLY A 276 -16.64 20.21 16.99
C GLY A 276 -16.55 19.66 15.57
N GLN A 277 -17.22 18.54 15.29
CA GLN A 277 -17.21 17.93 13.95
C GLN A 277 -17.93 18.80 12.91
N ALA A 278 -19.06 19.42 13.26
CA ALA A 278 -19.72 20.36 12.36
C ALA A 278 -18.82 21.56 11.99
N LYS A 279 -18.01 22.08 12.94
CA LYS A 279 -17.05 23.16 12.64
C LYS A 279 -15.95 22.72 11.69
N ILE A 280 -15.46 21.48 11.80
CA ILE A 280 -14.45 20.92 10.90
C ILE A 280 -15.00 20.82 9.47
N PHE A 281 -16.21 20.27 9.33
CA PHE A 281 -16.88 20.18 8.02
C PHE A 281 -17.17 21.56 7.42
N ARG A 282 -17.63 22.52 8.23
CA ARG A 282 -17.85 23.91 7.81
C ARG A 282 -16.59 24.55 7.24
N GLN A 283 -15.47 24.41 7.95
CA GLN A 283 -14.20 24.97 7.49
C GLN A 283 -13.76 24.35 6.16
N ALA A 284 -13.96 23.05 5.97
CA ALA A 284 -13.62 22.38 4.72
C ALA A 284 -14.42 22.91 3.52
N PHE A 285 -15.73 23.18 3.68
CA PHE A 285 -16.54 23.78 2.60
C PHE A 285 -16.14 25.24 2.31
N ILE A 286 -15.81 26.02 3.35
CA ILE A 286 -15.29 27.39 3.21
C ILE A 286 -13.96 27.39 2.45
N ASP A 287 -13.05 26.47 2.79
CA ASP A 287 -11.74 26.35 2.15
C ASP A 287 -11.85 25.91 0.68
N LEU A 288 -12.80 25.00 0.37
CA LEU A 288 -13.10 24.58 -1.00
C LEU A 288 -13.68 25.71 -1.84
N LYS A 289 -14.58 26.52 -1.26
CA LYS A 289 -15.11 27.73 -1.91
C LYS A 289 -14.00 28.76 -2.14
N GLY A 290 -13.10 28.95 -1.18
CA GLY A 290 -11.95 29.84 -1.31
C GLY A 290 -10.99 29.41 -2.43
N GLN A 291 -10.77 28.10 -2.59
CA GLN A 291 -9.97 27.55 -3.70
C GLN A 291 -10.60 27.84 -5.07
N LEU A 292 -11.93 27.87 -5.15
CA LEU A 292 -12.65 28.18 -6.38
C LEU A 292 -12.48 29.65 -6.81
N SER A 293 -12.64 30.59 -5.87
CA SER A 293 -12.55 32.04 -6.15
C SER A 293 -11.13 32.53 -6.47
N MET A 294 -10.10 31.77 -6.10
CA MET A 294 -8.70 32.14 -6.33
C MET A 294 -8.12 31.66 -7.68
N GLY A 295 -8.89 30.91 -8.50
CA GLY A 295 -8.50 30.57 -9.88
C GLY A 295 -7.21 29.76 -10.05
N PHE A 296 -6.65 29.22 -8.97
CA PHE A 296 -5.39 28.48 -9.01
C PHE A 296 -5.61 27.07 -9.56
N ALA A 297 -4.93 26.77 -10.66
CA ALA A 297 -4.56 25.40 -11.01
C ALA A 297 -3.79 24.84 -9.81
N LYS A 298 -4.28 23.73 -9.24
CA LYS A 298 -3.55 23.01 -8.20
C LYS A 298 -2.45 22.19 -8.87
N GLU A 299 -1.35 22.87 -9.21
CA GLU A 299 -0.04 22.24 -9.38
C GLU A 299 1.07 22.89 -8.53
N ALA A 300 0.78 23.90 -7.68
CA ALA A 300 1.86 24.60 -6.95
C ALA A 300 1.63 24.92 -5.46
N VAL A 301 0.66 24.29 -4.76
CA VAL A 301 0.52 24.45 -3.29
C VAL A 301 0.29 23.11 -2.58
N ILE A 302 1.22 22.20 -2.80
CA ILE A 302 1.72 21.32 -1.73
C ILE A 302 3.18 21.76 -1.54
N VAL A 303 3.76 21.61 -0.35
CA VAL A 303 5.11 22.09 0.05
C VAL A 303 5.05 23.50 0.67
N THR A 304 4.51 23.67 1.88
CA THR A 304 5.44 23.87 3.02
C THR A 304 4.87 23.53 4.41
N LEU A 305 3.56 23.28 4.54
CA LEU A 305 2.98 22.62 5.74
C LEU A 305 2.81 21.10 5.55
N GLY A 306 2.91 20.64 4.30
CA GLY A 306 2.93 19.24 3.93
C GLY A 306 4.32 18.60 4.00
N VAL A 307 5.42 19.35 3.97
CA VAL A 307 6.77 18.74 3.91
C VAL A 307 7.08 17.95 5.17
N GLN A 308 6.73 18.45 6.36
CA GLN A 308 6.99 17.70 7.59
C GLN A 308 6.14 16.41 7.66
N LYS A 309 4.81 16.51 7.41
CA LYS A 309 3.93 15.33 7.38
C LYS A 309 4.26 14.36 6.25
N SER A 310 4.66 14.83 5.08
CA SER A 310 5.08 14.00 3.94
C SER A 310 6.46 13.38 4.16
N VAL A 311 7.42 14.10 4.76
CA VAL A 311 8.74 13.55 5.12
C VAL A 311 8.60 12.52 6.23
N ASP A 312 7.80 12.78 7.27
CA ASP A 312 7.55 11.80 8.33
C ASP A 312 6.92 10.52 7.77
N VAL A 313 5.97 10.64 6.83
CA VAL A 313 5.38 9.50 6.12
C VAL A 313 6.39 8.79 5.22
N LEU A 314 7.26 9.52 4.50
CA LEU A 314 8.31 8.91 3.67
C LEU A 314 9.37 8.19 4.53
N VAL A 315 9.80 8.79 5.65
CA VAL A 315 10.73 8.19 6.62
C VAL A 315 10.09 6.97 7.27
N MET A 316 8.81 7.04 7.61
CA MET A 316 8.03 5.90 8.09
C MET A 316 8.00 4.77 7.06
N MET A 317 7.66 5.07 5.80
CA MET A 317 7.64 4.06 4.74
C MET A 317 9.01 3.43 4.51
N ASP A 318 10.08 4.23 4.49
CA ASP A 318 11.46 3.75 4.38
C ASP A 318 11.84 2.80 5.52
N ARG A 319 11.47 3.13 6.76
CA ARG A 319 11.70 2.25 7.92
C ARG A 319 10.88 0.97 7.83
N LEU A 320 9.61 1.07 7.41
CA LEU A 320 8.72 -0.09 7.25
C LEU A 320 9.23 -1.07 6.17
N ARG A 321 9.91 -0.60 5.11
CA ARG A 321 10.52 -1.49 4.10
C ARG A 321 11.47 -2.53 4.69
N ASN A 322 12.10 -2.26 5.83
CA ASN A 322 12.94 -3.25 6.51
C ASN A 322 12.16 -4.44 7.10
N LEU A 323 10.84 -4.31 7.20
CA LEU A 323 9.90 -5.35 7.65
C LEU A 323 9.19 -6.05 6.49
N GLU A 324 9.44 -5.62 5.25
CA GLU A 324 8.75 -6.10 4.06
C GLU A 324 8.88 -7.63 3.94
N PRO A 325 7.78 -8.34 3.66
CA PRO A 325 7.82 -9.78 3.45
C PRO A 325 8.69 -10.12 2.23
N PRO A 326 9.43 -11.25 2.26
CA PRO A 326 10.21 -11.70 1.11
C PRO A 326 9.33 -12.11 -0.09
N ALA A 327 8.06 -12.42 0.14
CA ALA A 327 7.05 -12.69 -0.88
C ALA A 327 5.66 -12.29 -0.39
N GLU A 328 4.90 -11.56 -1.21
CA GLU A 328 3.48 -11.26 -0.96
C GLU A 328 2.59 -12.22 -1.75
N LEU A 329 2.03 -13.20 -1.07
CA LEU A 329 1.10 -14.15 -1.66
C LEU A 329 -0.34 -13.68 -1.44
N GLY A 330 -1.00 -13.25 -2.52
CA GLY A 330 -2.44 -12.99 -2.51
C GLY A 330 -3.29 -14.27 -2.32
N PRO A 331 -4.62 -14.12 -2.20
CA PRO A 331 -5.52 -15.27 -2.05
C PRO A 331 -5.47 -16.19 -3.26
N LYS A 332 -5.34 -17.51 -3.03
CA LYS A 332 -5.19 -18.51 -4.10
C LYS A 332 -6.47 -18.72 -4.92
N LEU A 333 -7.60 -18.85 -4.22
CA LEU A 333 -8.92 -19.17 -4.79
C LEU A 333 -10.01 -18.55 -3.92
N LYS A 334 -11.24 -18.52 -4.44
CA LYS A 334 -12.45 -18.07 -3.73
C LYS A 334 -13.47 -19.20 -3.69
N CYS A 335 -14.38 -19.18 -2.72
CA CYS A 335 -15.53 -20.08 -2.73
C CYS A 335 -16.38 -19.84 -3.97
N THR A 336 -16.99 -20.91 -4.48
CA THR A 336 -17.97 -20.78 -5.56
C THR A 336 -19.18 -20.02 -5.02
N GLN A 337 -19.63 -18.99 -5.73
CA GLN A 337 -20.78 -18.18 -5.30
C GLN A 337 -21.99 -19.07 -5.02
N GLY A 338 -22.59 -18.91 -3.84
CA GLY A 338 -23.72 -19.73 -3.37
C GLY A 338 -23.33 -20.92 -2.50
N THR A 339 -22.03 -21.25 -2.39
CA THR A 339 -21.54 -22.31 -1.48
C THR A 339 -21.02 -21.74 -0.17
N ARG A 340 -20.97 -22.56 0.89
CA ARG A 340 -20.42 -22.21 2.21
C ARG A 340 -21.04 -20.97 2.86
N VAL A 341 -22.24 -20.57 2.44
CA VAL A 341 -22.90 -19.33 2.87
C VAL A 341 -23.06 -19.28 4.40
N GLU A 342 -23.47 -20.39 5.02
CA GLU A 342 -23.62 -20.49 6.47
C GLU A 342 -22.29 -20.30 7.22
N THR A 343 -21.21 -20.92 6.71
CA THR A 343 -19.86 -20.77 7.29
C THR A 343 -19.36 -19.33 7.15
N ILE A 344 -19.53 -18.72 5.97
CA ILE A 344 -19.14 -17.32 5.72
C ILE A 344 -19.91 -16.39 6.66
N ASN A 345 -21.23 -16.57 6.81
CA ASN A 345 -22.05 -15.77 7.72
C ASN A 345 -21.61 -15.92 9.19
N THR A 346 -21.22 -17.13 9.60
CA THR A 346 -20.68 -17.39 10.93
C THR A 346 -19.38 -16.61 11.17
N MET A 347 -18.46 -16.65 10.19
CA MET A 347 -17.20 -15.91 10.27
C MET A 347 -17.42 -14.39 10.32
N MET A 348 -18.29 -13.87 9.46
CA MET A 348 -18.64 -12.43 9.43
C MET A 348 -19.33 -11.98 10.72
N SER A 349 -20.22 -12.80 11.28
CA SER A 349 -20.85 -12.53 12.58
C SER A 349 -19.82 -12.46 13.70
N TRP A 350 -18.85 -13.38 13.72
CA TRP A 350 -17.77 -13.36 14.71
C TRP A 350 -16.85 -12.13 14.57
N ILE A 351 -16.54 -11.71 13.34
CA ILE A 351 -15.79 -10.48 13.08
C ILE A 351 -16.55 -9.27 13.66
N ALA A 352 -17.86 -9.18 13.42
CA ALA A 352 -18.71 -8.07 13.84
C ALA A 352 -18.88 -7.91 15.37
N GLN A 353 -18.65 -8.95 16.17
CA GLN A 353 -18.95 -8.91 17.62
C GLN A 353 -18.03 -7.99 18.46
N CYS A 354 -16.98 -7.37 17.91
CA CYS A 354 -16.03 -6.48 18.63
C CYS A 354 -15.47 -7.00 19.99
N LYS A 355 -15.22 -8.32 20.16
CA LYS A 355 -14.71 -8.95 21.41
C LYS A 355 -13.25 -9.43 21.41
N GLY A 356 -12.43 -9.00 20.45
CA GLY A 356 -11.05 -9.49 20.28
C GLY A 356 -10.98 -10.98 19.92
N GLY A 357 -9.79 -11.57 20.07
CA GLY A 357 -9.56 -13.01 20.01
C GLY A 357 -9.06 -13.56 18.66
N MET A 358 -8.77 -14.86 18.67
CA MET A 358 -8.32 -15.62 17.49
C MET A 358 -9.40 -16.61 17.06
N MET A 359 -9.78 -16.61 15.79
CA MET A 359 -10.54 -17.70 15.18
C MET A 359 -9.59 -18.70 14.53
N TRP A 360 -9.74 -19.97 14.89
CA TRP A 360 -9.03 -21.06 14.22
C TRP A 360 -9.98 -21.82 13.29
N CYS A 361 -9.87 -21.56 11.99
CA CYS A 361 -10.58 -22.29 10.94
C CYS A 361 -9.85 -23.60 10.63
N LYS A 362 -10.28 -24.71 11.24
CA LYS A 362 -9.64 -26.02 11.15
C LYS A 362 -10.42 -27.00 10.29
N GLY A 363 -9.71 -27.76 9.47
CA GLY A 363 -10.30 -28.79 8.61
C GLY A 363 -9.27 -29.59 7.85
N LEU A 364 -9.66 -30.76 7.35
CA LEU A 364 -8.79 -31.62 6.53
C LEU A 364 -8.30 -30.91 5.26
N ALA A 365 -7.26 -31.46 4.65
CA ALA A 365 -6.80 -31.00 3.34
C ALA A 365 -7.97 -31.04 2.34
N GLY A 366 -8.13 -30.02 1.49
CA GLY A 366 -9.18 -30.01 0.48
C GLY A 366 -10.60 -29.68 0.94
N THR A 367 -10.81 -29.30 2.20
CA THR A 367 -12.12 -28.84 2.71
C THR A 367 -12.52 -27.42 2.26
N GLY A 368 -11.62 -26.67 1.62
CA GLY A 368 -11.87 -25.32 1.10
C GLY A 368 -11.48 -24.17 2.03
N LYS A 369 -10.60 -24.40 3.02
CA LYS A 369 -10.10 -23.34 3.94
C LYS A 369 -9.53 -22.13 3.20
N SER A 370 -8.60 -22.32 2.29
CA SER A 370 -8.00 -21.21 1.53
C SER A 370 -9.01 -20.50 0.62
N SER A 371 -10.00 -21.23 0.07
CA SER A 371 -11.11 -20.62 -0.68
C SER A 371 -11.99 -19.74 0.20
N LEU A 372 -12.25 -20.15 1.45
CA LEU A 372 -12.93 -19.32 2.45
C LEU A 372 -12.12 -18.09 2.81
N MET A 373 -10.80 -18.23 3.03
CA MET A 373 -9.92 -17.09 3.30
C MET A 373 -9.90 -16.11 2.13
N GLY A 374 -9.90 -16.59 0.89
CA GLY A 374 -10.00 -15.74 -0.31
C GLY A 374 -11.35 -15.05 -0.48
N THR A 375 -12.46 -15.70 -0.11
CA THR A 375 -13.77 -15.03 -0.08
C THR A 375 -13.85 -13.99 1.04
N LEU A 376 -13.32 -14.28 2.22
CA LEU A 376 -13.25 -13.28 3.30
C LEU A 376 -12.35 -12.11 2.94
N HIS A 377 -11.21 -12.38 2.30
CA HIS A 377 -10.33 -11.33 1.79
C HIS A 377 -11.14 -10.33 0.95
N ASP A 378 -11.86 -10.80 -0.07
CA ASP A 378 -12.71 -9.94 -0.90
C ASP A 378 -13.78 -9.18 -0.10
N LEU A 379 -14.52 -9.88 0.79
CA LEU A 379 -15.59 -9.28 1.56
C LEU A 379 -15.09 -8.19 2.52
N LEU A 380 -13.86 -8.33 3.01
CA LEU A 380 -13.24 -7.39 3.95
C LEU A 380 -12.46 -6.28 3.22
N THR A 381 -11.99 -6.53 2.00
CA THR A 381 -11.41 -5.49 1.13
C THR A 381 -12.49 -4.63 0.48
N ALA A 382 -13.67 -5.21 0.21
CA ALA A 382 -14.82 -4.48 -0.33
C ALA A 382 -15.22 -3.33 0.61
N ASP A 383 -15.51 -2.19 -0.01
CA ASP A 383 -15.62 -0.90 0.65
C ASP A 383 -16.93 -0.75 1.46
N ILE A 384 -17.07 -1.53 2.53
CA ILE A 384 -18.19 -1.44 3.47
C ILE A 384 -17.98 -0.19 4.34
N GLY A 385 -18.39 0.97 3.81
CA GLY A 385 -18.38 2.26 4.51
C GLY A 385 -17.13 3.14 4.27
N GLY A 386 -16.46 3.02 3.11
CA GLY A 386 -15.36 3.93 2.72
C GLY A 386 -13.97 3.54 3.22
N ARG A 387 -13.82 2.34 3.84
CA ARG A 387 -12.53 1.79 4.29
C ARG A 387 -12.51 0.26 4.29
N SER A 388 -11.44 -0.34 3.77
CA SER A 388 -11.13 -1.78 3.92
C SER A 388 -11.05 -2.19 5.39
N ARG A 389 -11.57 -3.36 5.73
CA ARG A 389 -11.49 -4.00 7.06
C ARG A 389 -10.36 -5.03 7.14
N LEU A 390 -9.84 -5.46 6.00
CA LEU A 390 -8.69 -6.35 5.93
C LEU A 390 -7.41 -5.53 6.12
N ALA A 391 -6.78 -5.70 7.29
CA ALA A 391 -5.60 -4.94 7.68
C ALA A 391 -4.30 -5.68 7.36
N ALA A 392 -4.33 -7.02 7.35
CA ALA A 392 -3.22 -7.84 6.87
C ALA A 392 -3.72 -9.19 6.34
N PHE A 393 -3.05 -9.69 5.30
CA PHE A 393 -3.26 -11.03 4.76
C PHE A 393 -1.91 -11.70 4.52
N VAL A 394 -1.67 -12.82 5.18
CA VAL A 394 -0.46 -13.62 5.01
C VAL A 394 -0.89 -15.02 4.60
N ARG A 395 -0.39 -15.49 3.45
CA ARG A 395 -0.60 -16.87 2.99
C ARG A 395 0.72 -17.61 2.99
N TYR A 396 0.73 -18.79 3.59
CA TYR A 396 1.81 -19.75 3.48
C TYR A 396 1.48 -20.79 2.41
N ASP A 397 2.53 -21.25 1.75
CA ASP A 397 2.48 -22.27 0.72
C ASP A 397 3.79 -23.04 0.80
N HIS A 398 3.74 -24.34 1.09
CA HIS A 398 4.94 -25.15 1.35
C HIS A 398 5.99 -25.11 0.21
N ILE A 399 5.57 -24.75 -1.00
CA ILE A 399 6.42 -24.63 -2.20
C ILE A 399 6.95 -23.19 -2.34
N GLN A 400 6.08 -22.19 -2.22
CA GLN A 400 6.42 -20.79 -2.54
C GLN A 400 7.00 -20.04 -1.34
N TYR A 401 6.47 -20.30 -0.15
CA TYR A 401 6.82 -19.61 1.08
C TYR A 401 6.43 -20.43 2.31
N SER A 402 7.41 -21.05 2.95
CA SER A 402 7.23 -21.89 4.15
C SER A 402 7.93 -21.35 5.40
N ASN A 403 8.70 -20.25 5.29
CA ASN A 403 9.46 -19.71 6.40
C ASN A 403 8.61 -18.75 7.26
N ALA A 404 8.33 -19.15 8.50
CA ALA A 404 7.51 -18.43 9.46
C ALA A 404 8.27 -17.33 10.24
N SER A 405 9.61 -17.27 10.16
CA SER A 405 10.44 -16.33 10.94
C SER A 405 10.13 -14.85 10.69
N LYS A 406 9.51 -14.53 9.55
CA LYS A 406 9.12 -13.16 9.19
C LYS A 406 7.64 -12.86 9.42
N LEU A 407 6.83 -13.80 9.95
CA LEU A 407 5.39 -13.61 10.11
C LEU A 407 5.04 -12.31 10.85
N ILE A 408 5.69 -12.08 12.00
CA ILE A 408 5.41 -10.91 12.85
C ILE A 408 5.79 -9.62 12.13
N THR A 409 6.96 -9.59 11.47
CA THR A 409 7.42 -8.42 10.72
C THR A 409 6.53 -8.16 9.50
N SER A 410 6.06 -9.20 8.81
CA SER A 410 5.14 -9.07 7.68
C SER A 410 3.77 -8.52 8.09
N ILE A 411 3.22 -8.97 9.23
CA ILE A 411 1.98 -8.39 9.77
C ILE A 411 2.20 -6.92 10.16
N ALA A 412 3.34 -6.61 10.78
CA ALA A 412 3.67 -5.23 11.17
C ALA A 412 3.80 -4.31 9.96
N TYR A 413 4.45 -4.79 8.89
CA TYR A 413 4.53 -4.09 7.61
C TYR A 413 3.13 -3.82 7.03
N ALA A 414 2.29 -4.86 6.91
CA ALA A 414 0.94 -4.73 6.36
C ALA A 414 0.05 -3.78 7.17
N LEU A 415 0.09 -3.85 8.51
CA LEU A 415 -0.64 -2.92 9.37
C LEU A 415 -0.12 -1.48 9.25
N GLY A 416 1.20 -1.31 9.16
CA GLY A 416 1.84 -0.01 9.03
C GLY A 416 1.56 0.69 7.70
N THR A 417 1.43 -0.07 6.61
CA THR A 417 1.02 0.44 5.29
C THR A 417 -0.49 0.65 5.19
N PHE A 418 -1.28 -0.13 5.92
CA PHE A 418 -2.74 -0.03 5.97
C PHE A 418 -3.25 1.25 6.67
N ASP A 419 -2.62 1.68 7.78
CA ASP A 419 -2.97 2.92 8.49
C ASP A 419 -1.72 3.68 8.91
N VAL A 420 -1.62 4.94 8.47
CA VAL A 420 -0.48 5.83 8.76
C VAL A 420 -0.22 6.02 10.26
N ARG A 421 -1.25 6.01 11.11
CA ARG A 421 -1.08 6.15 12.57
C ARG A 421 -0.37 4.93 13.14
N ILE A 422 -0.76 3.73 12.69
CA ILE A 422 -0.08 2.49 13.07
C ILE A 422 1.35 2.51 12.54
N GLY A 423 1.54 2.85 11.26
CA GLY A 423 2.86 2.92 10.63
C GLY A 423 3.82 3.85 11.37
N MET A 424 3.35 5.02 11.81
CA MET A 424 4.15 5.97 12.60
C MET A 424 4.58 5.39 13.95
N THR A 425 3.70 4.67 14.64
CA THR A 425 4.05 4.01 15.91
C THR A 425 5.07 2.88 15.73
N ILE A 426 4.93 2.06 14.69
CA ILE A 426 5.89 0.99 14.36
C ILE A 426 7.25 1.59 13.95
N SER A 427 7.24 2.62 13.11
CA SER A 427 8.45 3.36 12.68
C SER A 427 9.27 3.86 13.88
N LYS A 428 8.61 4.36 14.92
CA LYS A 428 9.26 4.82 16.15
C LYS A 428 9.91 3.67 16.95
N VAL A 429 9.29 2.49 16.94
CA VAL A 429 9.87 1.29 17.57
C VAL A 429 11.15 0.87 16.83
N ILE A 430 11.13 0.84 15.49
CA ILE A 430 12.30 0.51 14.67
C ILE A 430 13.45 1.51 14.89
N GLU A 431 13.12 2.80 14.99
CA GLU A 431 14.10 3.86 15.29
C GLU A 431 14.75 3.66 16.66
N THR A 432 13.96 3.32 17.67
CA THR A 432 14.44 3.18 19.05
C THR A 432 15.18 1.85 19.25
N SER A 433 14.79 0.79 18.54
CA SER A 433 15.35 -0.55 18.71
C SER A 433 15.43 -1.30 17.37
N ARG A 434 16.51 -1.08 16.62
CA ARG A 434 16.74 -1.78 15.34
C ARG A 434 16.81 -3.30 15.49
N SER A 435 17.26 -3.81 16.63
CA SER A 435 17.36 -5.25 16.89
C SER A 435 16.02 -5.98 16.90
N VAL A 436 14.90 -5.26 17.03
CA VAL A 436 13.55 -5.86 17.02
C VAL A 436 13.28 -6.64 15.73
N MET A 437 13.90 -6.26 14.61
CA MET A 437 13.71 -6.86 13.28
C MET A 437 14.31 -8.27 13.15
N THR A 438 15.31 -8.60 13.98
CA THR A 438 16.05 -9.86 13.96
C THR A 438 16.01 -10.57 15.32
N MET A 439 15.11 -10.13 16.20
CA MET A 439 15.01 -10.65 17.56
C MET A 439 14.47 -12.09 17.54
N THR A 440 15.05 -12.95 18.36
CA THR A 440 14.68 -14.37 18.45
C THR A 440 13.48 -14.62 19.36
N ASP A 441 13.26 -13.76 20.36
CA ASP A 441 12.09 -13.81 21.25
C ASP A 441 10.86 -13.30 20.51
N LEU A 442 10.03 -14.23 20.04
CA LEU A 442 8.86 -13.94 19.20
C LEU A 442 7.75 -13.29 20.01
N SER A 443 7.63 -13.62 21.29
CA SER A 443 6.65 -12.99 22.18
C SER A 443 6.95 -11.49 22.35
N ARG A 444 8.22 -11.16 22.63
CA ARG A 444 8.65 -9.77 22.74
C ARG A 444 8.58 -9.05 21.40
N GLN A 445 8.85 -9.73 20.30
CA GLN A 445 8.78 -9.14 18.96
C GLN A 445 7.33 -8.80 18.60
N PHE A 446 6.39 -9.72 18.85
CA PHE A 446 4.96 -9.50 18.67
C PHE A 446 4.46 -8.34 19.53
N GLN A 447 4.91 -8.28 20.79
CA GLN A 447 4.56 -7.17 21.67
C GLN A 447 5.02 -5.82 21.10
N LEU A 448 6.31 -5.70 20.76
CA LEU A 448 6.90 -4.42 20.35
C LEU A 448 6.44 -3.94 18.97
N LEU A 449 6.22 -4.85 18.02
CA LEU A 449 5.86 -4.48 16.63
C LEU A 449 4.35 -4.46 16.38
N LEU A 450 3.54 -5.15 17.19
CA LEU A 450 2.11 -5.30 16.95
C LEU A 450 1.27 -4.77 18.11
N ARG A 451 1.37 -5.38 19.31
CA ARG A 451 0.49 -5.00 20.44
C ARG A 451 0.72 -3.56 20.91
N ASP A 452 1.96 -3.20 21.25
CA ASP A 452 2.27 -1.88 21.79
C ASP A 452 1.92 -0.77 20.76
N PRO A 453 2.31 -0.86 19.47
CA PRO A 453 1.93 0.15 18.47
C PRO A 453 0.41 0.35 18.35
N LEU A 454 -0.37 -0.73 18.31
CA LEU A 454 -1.84 -0.67 18.22
C LEU A 454 -2.48 -0.08 19.49
N GLU A 455 -1.93 -0.35 20.68
CA GLU A 455 -2.40 0.24 21.95
C GLU A 455 -2.18 1.77 21.99
N HIS A 456 -1.22 2.29 21.23
CA HIS A 456 -0.93 3.73 21.14
C HIS A 456 -1.80 4.49 20.12
N VAL A 457 -2.76 3.82 19.48
CA VAL A 457 -3.70 4.45 18.51
C VAL A 457 -5.16 4.20 18.95
N PRO A 458 -5.63 4.88 20.02
CA PRO A 458 -6.95 4.60 20.61
C PRO A 458 -8.12 4.97 19.67
N ASP A 459 -7.90 5.90 18.73
CA ASP A 459 -8.91 6.37 17.78
C ASP A 459 -9.45 5.25 16.87
N LEU A 460 -8.70 4.16 16.69
CA LEU A 460 -9.11 3.01 15.86
C LEU A 460 -10.25 2.18 16.48
N VAL A 461 -10.44 2.27 17.80
CA VAL A 461 -11.45 1.47 18.52
C VAL A 461 -12.86 1.77 18.02
N ASP A 462 -13.13 3.04 17.70
CA ASP A 462 -14.46 3.51 17.26
C ASP A 462 -14.68 3.35 15.75
N GLU A 463 -13.63 2.98 14.99
CA GLU A 463 -13.72 2.87 13.53
C GLU A 463 -14.25 1.51 13.06
N GLY A 464 -14.33 0.50 13.93
CA GLY A 464 -14.81 -0.85 13.64
C GLY A 464 -13.68 -1.90 13.56
N PRO A 465 -14.02 -3.19 13.32
CA PRO A 465 -13.04 -4.26 13.44
C PRO A 465 -12.03 -4.26 12.29
N LEU A 466 -10.76 -4.49 12.63
CA LEU A 466 -9.66 -4.72 11.71
C LEU A 466 -9.27 -6.20 11.73
N VAL A 467 -9.10 -6.81 10.56
CA VAL A 467 -8.90 -8.26 10.43
C VAL A 467 -7.51 -8.56 9.89
N VAL A 468 -6.81 -9.47 10.56
CA VAL A 468 -5.57 -10.11 10.14
C VAL A 468 -5.88 -11.57 9.80
N ILE A 469 -5.58 -11.99 8.58
CA ILE A 469 -5.78 -13.37 8.12
C ILE A 469 -4.43 -14.04 7.90
N ILE A 470 -4.25 -15.23 8.46
CA ILE A 470 -3.13 -16.14 8.21
C ILE A 470 -3.69 -17.42 7.58
N ASP A 471 -3.45 -17.61 6.28
CA ASP A 471 -3.89 -18.79 5.53
C ASP A 471 -2.78 -19.84 5.41
N GLY A 472 -3.08 -21.09 5.75
CA GLY A 472 -2.17 -22.22 5.56
C GLY A 472 -1.06 -22.33 6.60
N LEU A 473 -1.33 -22.06 7.89
CA LEU A 473 -0.31 -22.11 8.95
C LEU A 473 0.39 -23.48 9.07
N ASP A 474 -0.27 -24.58 8.67
CA ASP A 474 0.34 -25.92 8.65
C ASP A 474 1.29 -26.15 7.46
N GLU A 475 1.44 -25.16 6.58
CA GLU A 475 2.37 -25.18 5.44
C GLU A 475 3.68 -24.44 5.73
N CYS A 476 3.86 -23.88 6.93
CA CYS A 476 5.09 -23.23 7.36
C CYS A 476 5.77 -23.92 8.55
N ASP A 477 7.02 -23.56 8.79
CA ASP A 477 7.86 -24.05 9.88
C ASP A 477 7.61 -23.31 11.22
N ALA A 478 6.33 -23.14 11.56
CA ALA A 478 5.92 -22.42 12.78
C ALA A 478 6.48 -23.07 14.05
N SER A 479 7.28 -22.32 14.81
CA SER A 479 7.82 -22.79 16.10
C SER A 479 6.71 -22.87 17.16
N PRO A 480 6.88 -23.72 18.20
CA PRO A 480 5.93 -23.77 19.32
C PRO A 480 5.72 -22.40 20.00
N GLU A 481 6.76 -21.57 20.05
CA GLU A 481 6.70 -20.21 20.59
C GLU A 481 5.79 -19.31 19.73
N LEU A 482 5.94 -19.36 18.39
CA LEU A 482 5.09 -18.60 17.49
C LEU A 482 3.62 -19.01 17.64
N LEU A 483 3.34 -20.31 17.73
CA LEU A 483 1.99 -20.82 17.96
C LEU A 483 1.41 -20.32 19.28
N ALA A 484 2.21 -20.31 20.35
CA ALA A 484 1.77 -19.79 21.64
C ALA A 484 1.38 -18.30 21.55
N VAL A 485 2.19 -17.49 20.86
CA VAL A 485 1.95 -16.07 20.61
C VAL A 485 0.65 -15.85 19.81
N LEU A 486 0.46 -16.59 18.71
CA LEU A 486 -0.76 -16.49 17.90
C LEU A 486 -2.01 -16.89 18.70
N ALA A 487 -1.91 -17.94 19.53
CA ALA A 487 -3.02 -18.42 20.35
C ALA A 487 -3.44 -17.43 21.45
N GLU A 488 -2.56 -16.55 21.91
CA GLU A 488 -2.92 -15.41 22.77
C GLU A 488 -3.59 -14.26 21.99
N GLY A 489 -3.38 -14.22 20.67
CA GLY A 489 -3.85 -13.16 19.79
C GLY A 489 -3.28 -11.79 20.16
N PHE A 490 -4.06 -10.73 19.89
CA PHE A 490 -3.67 -9.35 20.19
C PHE A 490 -3.97 -8.92 21.63
N GLY A 491 -4.62 -9.78 22.42
CA GLY A 491 -4.98 -9.51 23.81
C GLY A 491 -6.27 -8.69 24.00
N PRO A 492 -6.79 -8.62 25.23
CA PRO A 492 -8.11 -8.05 25.53
C PRO A 492 -8.18 -6.51 25.38
N LYS A 493 -7.03 -5.83 25.39
CA LYS A 493 -6.94 -4.38 25.22
C LYS A 493 -7.16 -3.92 23.78
N LEU A 494 -7.12 -4.83 22.81
CA LEU A 494 -7.29 -4.56 21.39
C LEU A 494 -8.55 -5.27 20.85
N PRO A 495 -9.76 -4.99 21.39
CA PRO A 495 -10.98 -5.71 21.05
C PRO A 495 -11.46 -5.47 19.61
N PHE A 496 -10.90 -4.46 18.93
CA PHE A 496 -11.16 -4.14 17.53
C PHE A 496 -10.32 -4.97 16.55
N ILE A 497 -9.24 -5.63 16.99
CA ILE A 497 -8.42 -6.48 16.11
C ILE A 497 -8.97 -7.92 16.12
N ARG A 498 -8.97 -8.57 14.96
CA ARG A 498 -9.34 -9.96 14.75
C ARG A 498 -8.22 -10.73 14.10
N LEU A 499 -7.84 -11.86 14.69
CA LEU A 499 -6.90 -12.79 14.08
C LEU A 499 -7.67 -14.01 13.57
N ILE A 500 -7.59 -14.30 12.28
CA ILE A 500 -8.14 -15.52 11.67
C ILE A 500 -6.97 -16.37 11.20
N VAL A 501 -6.91 -17.60 11.67
CA VAL A 501 -5.88 -18.59 11.30
C VAL A 501 -6.55 -19.78 10.64
N SER A 502 -6.09 -20.12 9.44
CA SER A 502 -6.51 -21.30 8.67
C SER A 502 -5.40 -22.37 8.75
N SER A 503 -5.73 -23.59 9.18
CA SER A 503 -4.78 -24.70 9.16
C SER A 503 -5.43 -26.10 9.18
N ARG A 504 -4.65 -27.14 8.86
CA ARG A 504 -4.96 -28.53 9.27
C ARG A 504 -4.77 -28.68 10.79
N PRO A 505 -5.55 -29.54 11.46
CA PRO A 505 -5.39 -29.84 12.88
C PRO A 505 -4.24 -30.84 13.13
N VAL A 506 -3.05 -30.53 12.62
CA VAL A 506 -1.84 -31.31 12.89
C VAL A 506 -1.47 -31.23 14.37
N HIS A 507 -0.91 -32.30 14.92
CA HIS A 507 -0.71 -32.47 16.37
C HIS A 507 -0.07 -31.25 17.05
N HIS A 508 1.03 -30.72 16.52
CA HIS A 508 1.74 -29.59 17.14
C HIS A 508 0.94 -28.29 17.16
N ILE A 509 0.03 -28.05 16.19
CA ILE A 509 -0.88 -26.89 16.20
C ILE A 509 -2.06 -27.15 17.15
N ALA A 510 -2.68 -28.33 17.05
CA ALA A 510 -3.85 -28.70 17.84
C ALA A 510 -3.55 -28.64 19.35
N THR A 511 -2.40 -29.17 19.79
CA THR A 511 -1.96 -29.15 21.19
C THR A 511 -1.86 -27.74 21.76
N VAL A 512 -1.54 -26.74 20.95
CA VAL A 512 -1.42 -25.35 21.42
C VAL A 512 -2.76 -24.63 21.37
N PHE A 513 -3.59 -24.88 20.36
CA PHE A 513 -4.81 -24.09 20.11
C PHE A 513 -6.06 -24.65 20.80
N GLU A 514 -6.16 -25.97 21.01
CA GLU A 514 -7.35 -26.58 21.61
C GLU A 514 -7.50 -26.25 23.10
N GLY A 515 -8.73 -25.99 23.53
CA GLY A 515 -9.07 -25.76 24.94
C GLY A 515 -8.68 -24.38 25.51
N ARG A 516 -8.18 -23.45 24.68
CA ARG A 516 -7.88 -22.07 25.11
C ARG A 516 -9.10 -21.15 24.96
N ASP A 517 -9.40 -20.38 26.01
CA ASP A 517 -10.53 -19.44 26.04
C ASP A 517 -10.45 -18.34 24.96
N CYS A 518 -9.24 -17.93 24.58
CA CYS A 518 -8.99 -16.88 23.58
C CYS A 518 -9.11 -17.38 22.12
N VAL A 519 -9.27 -18.69 21.91
CA VAL A 519 -9.31 -19.33 20.59
C VAL A 519 -10.72 -19.84 20.30
N TYR A 520 -11.37 -19.28 19.30
CA TYR A 520 -12.65 -19.74 18.78
C TYR A 520 -12.43 -20.80 17.70
N PRO A 521 -12.74 -22.09 17.95
CA PRO A 521 -12.54 -23.13 16.95
C PRO A 521 -13.72 -23.16 15.96
N LEU A 522 -13.43 -22.94 14.68
CA LEU A 522 -14.37 -23.15 13.58
C LEU A 522 -13.97 -24.42 12.81
N ARG A 523 -14.74 -25.50 12.98
CA ARG A 523 -14.47 -26.78 12.31
C ARG A 523 -15.21 -26.86 10.97
N LEU A 524 -14.46 -27.10 9.89
CA LEU A 524 -15.04 -27.46 8.59
C LEU A 524 -15.32 -28.96 8.56
N ASP A 525 -16.57 -29.33 8.85
CA ASP A 525 -17.03 -30.71 8.88
C ASP A 525 -17.28 -31.26 7.46
N THR A 526 -16.64 -32.38 7.14
CA THR A 526 -16.80 -33.11 5.88
C THR A 526 -18.06 -33.97 5.85
N SER A 527 -18.62 -34.32 7.01
CA SER A 527 -19.78 -35.21 7.12
C SER A 527 -21.14 -34.49 7.06
N SER A 528 -21.12 -33.15 7.04
CA SER A 528 -22.35 -32.36 7.06
C SER A 528 -23.13 -32.45 5.74
N LYS A 529 -24.47 -32.50 5.84
CA LYS A 529 -25.36 -32.52 4.66
C LYS A 529 -25.24 -31.25 3.82
N SER A 530 -25.03 -30.09 4.44
CA SER A 530 -24.86 -28.82 3.75
C SER A 530 -23.62 -28.80 2.86
N VAL A 531 -22.50 -29.38 3.31
CA VAL A 531 -21.28 -29.48 2.50
C VAL A 531 -21.49 -30.39 1.28
N ASN A 532 -22.23 -31.50 1.44
CA ASN A 532 -22.58 -32.36 0.31
C ASN A 532 -23.46 -31.62 -0.73
N LEU A 533 -24.41 -30.80 -0.28
CA LEU A 533 -25.22 -29.97 -1.17
C LEU A 533 -24.36 -28.92 -1.90
N ASP A 534 -23.40 -28.30 -1.21
CA ASP A 534 -22.47 -27.35 -1.83
C ASP A 534 -21.58 -28.02 -2.89
N ILE A 535 -21.10 -29.24 -2.62
CA ILE A 535 -20.30 -30.03 -3.58
C ILE A 535 -21.13 -30.40 -4.80
N ARG A 536 -22.37 -30.84 -4.59
CA ARG A 536 -23.31 -31.14 -5.66
C ARG A 536 -23.54 -29.89 -6.53
N PHE A 537 -23.83 -28.75 -5.92
CA PHE A 537 -24.02 -27.48 -6.62
C PHE A 537 -22.78 -27.06 -7.41
N TYR A 538 -21.58 -27.26 -6.85
CA TYR A 538 -20.32 -27.03 -7.56
C TYR A 538 -20.20 -27.92 -8.80
N LEU A 539 -20.43 -29.23 -8.67
CA LEU A 539 -20.33 -30.19 -9.78
C LEU A 539 -21.37 -29.90 -10.88
N GLU A 540 -22.61 -29.59 -10.52
CA GLU A 540 -23.66 -29.18 -11.48
C GLU A 540 -23.19 -28.00 -12.32
N ARG A 541 -22.60 -26.98 -11.68
CA ARG A 541 -22.10 -25.79 -12.36
C ARG A 541 -20.89 -26.08 -13.25
N GLN A 542 -19.97 -26.95 -12.82
CA GLN A 542 -18.82 -27.33 -13.66
C GLN A 542 -19.28 -28.12 -14.89
N PHE A 543 -20.15 -29.12 -14.71
CA PHE A 543 -20.62 -29.95 -15.83
C PHE A 543 -21.49 -29.16 -16.80
N ALA A 544 -22.26 -28.16 -16.35
CA ALA A 544 -23.01 -27.27 -17.22
C ALA A 544 -22.12 -26.48 -18.22
N THR A 545 -20.82 -26.34 -17.96
CA THR A 545 -19.89 -25.66 -18.88
C THR A 545 -19.41 -26.54 -20.04
N VAL A 546 -19.60 -27.86 -19.95
CA VAL A 546 -19.12 -28.82 -20.96
C VAL A 546 -20.08 -28.87 -22.14
N ARG A 547 -19.61 -28.44 -23.31
CA ARG A 547 -20.38 -28.45 -24.58
C ARG A 547 -20.21 -29.76 -25.33
N ASP A 548 -20.62 -30.87 -24.73
CA ASP A 548 -20.63 -32.21 -25.33
C ASP A 548 -21.94 -32.93 -24.97
N ASP A 549 -22.82 -33.11 -25.95
CA ASP A 549 -24.14 -33.73 -25.77
C ASP A 549 -24.05 -35.18 -25.30
N ALA A 550 -23.02 -35.92 -25.73
CA ALA A 550 -22.82 -37.31 -25.31
C ALA A 550 -22.45 -37.38 -23.83
N PHE A 551 -21.53 -36.51 -23.40
CA PHE A 551 -21.18 -36.37 -21.98
C PHE A 551 -22.39 -35.94 -21.13
N GLN A 552 -23.14 -34.91 -21.56
CA GLN A 552 -24.33 -34.44 -20.83
C GLN A 552 -25.40 -35.53 -20.70
N LYS A 553 -25.65 -36.29 -21.77
CA LYS A 553 -26.57 -37.42 -21.76
C LYS A 553 -26.11 -38.47 -20.76
N LYS A 554 -24.83 -38.83 -20.79
CA LYS A 554 -24.25 -39.84 -19.89
C LYS A 554 -24.28 -39.41 -18.43
N CYS A 555 -23.99 -38.14 -18.13
CA CYS A 555 -24.11 -37.59 -16.77
C CYS A 555 -25.53 -37.73 -16.21
N LYS A 556 -26.56 -37.50 -17.04
CA LYS A 556 -27.96 -37.67 -16.63
C LYS A 556 -28.34 -39.14 -16.43
N GLU A 557 -27.91 -40.02 -17.34
CA GLU A 557 -28.18 -41.46 -17.27
C GLU A 557 -27.61 -42.10 -16.01
N LEU A 558 -26.43 -41.66 -15.56
CA LEU A 558 -25.72 -42.22 -14.41
C LEU A 558 -25.97 -41.46 -13.09
N ASP A 559 -26.87 -40.48 -13.08
CA ASP A 559 -27.05 -39.55 -11.95
C ASP A 559 -25.71 -39.01 -11.39
N ALA A 560 -24.80 -38.67 -12.31
CA ALA A 560 -23.39 -38.50 -12.04
C ALA A 560 -23.10 -37.48 -10.93
N VAL A 561 -23.88 -36.40 -10.86
CA VAL A 561 -23.65 -35.34 -9.87
C VAL A 561 -23.88 -35.87 -8.45
N ASN A 562 -24.97 -36.60 -8.20
CA ASN A 562 -25.27 -37.13 -6.86
C ASN A 562 -24.27 -38.23 -6.48
N GLU A 563 -23.96 -39.13 -7.40
CA GLU A 563 -23.02 -40.23 -7.19
C GLU A 563 -21.58 -39.74 -6.94
N LEU A 564 -21.14 -38.71 -7.65
CA LEU A 564 -19.84 -38.08 -7.43
C LEU A 564 -19.82 -37.27 -6.13
N ALA A 565 -20.90 -36.54 -5.80
CA ALA A 565 -20.98 -35.81 -4.53
C ALA A 565 -20.86 -36.76 -3.33
N ALA A 566 -21.53 -37.92 -3.39
CA ALA A 566 -21.41 -38.96 -2.36
C ALA A 566 -19.96 -39.47 -2.21
N ARG A 567 -19.25 -39.69 -3.33
CA ARG A 567 -17.85 -40.14 -3.34
C ARG A 567 -16.86 -39.08 -2.89
N ALA A 568 -17.23 -37.80 -2.94
CA ALA A 568 -16.37 -36.71 -2.52
C ALA A 568 -16.10 -36.68 -1.01
N SER A 569 -16.93 -37.35 -0.20
CA SER A 569 -16.79 -37.42 1.26
C SER A 569 -16.55 -36.04 1.90
N GLY A 570 -17.25 -35.01 1.41
CA GLY A 570 -17.14 -33.64 1.90
C GLY A 570 -15.91 -32.84 1.46
N LEU A 571 -15.13 -33.34 0.49
CA LEU A 571 -13.91 -32.70 0.00
C LEU A 571 -14.14 -31.93 -1.31
N PHE A 572 -13.96 -30.61 -1.26
CA PHE A 572 -14.01 -29.77 -2.46
C PHE A 572 -12.84 -30.03 -3.41
N ILE A 573 -11.66 -30.40 -2.89
CA ILE A 573 -10.53 -30.77 -3.77
C ILE A 573 -10.86 -32.00 -4.61
N TRP A 574 -11.56 -32.98 -4.01
CA TRP A 574 -12.00 -34.17 -4.72
C TRP A 574 -12.96 -33.78 -5.85
N ALA A 575 -13.95 -32.94 -5.54
CA ALA A 575 -14.92 -32.44 -6.53
C ALA A 575 -14.25 -31.63 -7.65
N ALA A 576 -13.28 -30.78 -7.32
CA ALA A 576 -12.55 -29.98 -8.30
C ALA A 576 -11.63 -30.83 -9.19
N THR A 577 -10.92 -31.79 -8.61
CA THR A 577 -10.05 -32.71 -9.34
C THR A 577 -10.87 -33.62 -10.24
N VAL A 578 -11.98 -34.21 -9.76
CA VAL A 578 -12.83 -35.06 -10.59
C VAL A 578 -13.45 -34.27 -11.72
N ALA A 579 -13.94 -33.05 -11.46
CA ALA A 579 -14.52 -32.21 -12.50
C ALA A 579 -13.51 -31.94 -13.62
N LYS A 580 -12.27 -31.53 -13.29
CA LYS A 580 -11.21 -31.36 -14.30
C LYS A 580 -10.87 -32.66 -15.02
N PHE A 581 -10.82 -33.78 -14.30
CA PHE A 581 -10.47 -35.08 -14.86
C PHE A 581 -11.49 -35.57 -15.89
N VAL A 582 -12.79 -35.56 -15.53
CA VAL A 582 -13.87 -36.06 -16.40
C VAL A 582 -14.26 -35.08 -17.50
N CYS A 583 -14.02 -33.78 -17.33
CA CYS A 583 -14.16 -32.81 -18.43
C CYS A 583 -13.02 -32.93 -19.46
N GLY A 584 -11.93 -33.64 -19.13
CA GLY A 584 -10.87 -33.97 -20.08
C GLY A 584 -11.29 -35.10 -21.02
N TRP A 585 -10.84 -35.05 -22.28
CA TRP A 585 -11.15 -36.07 -23.27
C TRP A 585 -10.39 -37.40 -22.98
N PRO A 586 -11.02 -38.58 -23.10
CA PRO A 586 -12.45 -38.83 -23.36
C PRO A 586 -13.29 -38.80 -22.07
N GLY A 587 -14.20 -37.82 -21.96
CA GLY A 587 -14.85 -37.51 -20.69
C GLY A 587 -15.83 -38.56 -20.18
N SER A 588 -16.61 -39.18 -21.09
CA SER A 588 -17.60 -40.21 -20.71
C SER A 588 -16.96 -41.45 -20.10
N SER A 589 -15.85 -41.94 -20.68
CA SER A 589 -15.14 -43.12 -20.16
C SER A 589 -14.47 -42.84 -18.82
N ARG A 590 -13.92 -41.62 -18.63
CA ARG A 590 -13.34 -41.19 -17.35
C ARG A 590 -14.40 -41.08 -16.26
N LEU A 591 -15.59 -40.59 -16.61
CA LEU A 591 -16.73 -40.54 -15.70
C LEU A 591 -17.15 -41.94 -15.24
N GLU A 592 -17.31 -42.87 -16.18
CA GLU A 592 -17.65 -44.27 -15.88
C GLU A 592 -16.61 -44.93 -14.97
N ALA A 593 -15.31 -44.72 -15.24
CA ALA A 593 -14.23 -45.26 -14.43
C ALA A 593 -14.32 -44.81 -12.96
N VAL A 594 -14.62 -43.53 -12.72
CA VAL A 594 -14.79 -43.02 -11.34
C VAL A 594 -16.07 -43.56 -10.70
N LEU A 595 -17.17 -43.63 -11.44
CA LEU A 595 -18.45 -44.13 -10.92
C LEU A 595 -18.46 -45.64 -10.65
N ALA A 596 -17.58 -46.40 -11.31
CA ALA A 596 -17.38 -47.83 -11.05
C ALA A 596 -16.73 -48.11 -9.68
N THR A 597 -16.16 -47.10 -9.01
CA THR A 597 -15.59 -47.24 -7.68
C THR A 597 -16.65 -47.23 -6.58
N ASP A 598 -16.41 -47.92 -5.48
CA ASP A 598 -17.28 -47.89 -4.30
C ASP A 598 -17.29 -46.52 -3.64
N ILE A 599 -18.38 -46.20 -2.94
CA ILE A 599 -18.47 -44.99 -2.11
C ILE A 599 -17.46 -45.12 -0.95
N PRO A 600 -16.47 -44.22 -0.84
CA PRO A 600 -15.45 -44.29 0.20
C PRO A 600 -16.07 -44.08 1.59
N HIS A 601 -15.54 -44.80 2.59
CA HIS A 601 -16.01 -44.69 3.97
C HIS A 601 -15.56 -43.39 4.67
N ASP A 602 -14.48 -42.76 4.19
CA ASP A 602 -14.00 -41.49 4.71
C ASP A 602 -13.32 -40.61 3.64
N ALA A 603 -12.88 -39.42 4.06
CA ALA A 603 -12.23 -38.42 3.22
C ALA A 603 -10.84 -38.86 2.71
N THR A 604 -10.09 -39.62 3.50
CA THR A 604 -8.74 -40.10 3.14
C THR A 604 -8.85 -41.18 2.06
N ALA A 605 -9.74 -42.14 2.27
CA ALA A 605 -10.09 -43.17 1.30
C ALA A 605 -10.60 -42.55 -0.01
N ALA A 606 -11.43 -41.51 0.05
CA ALA A 606 -11.93 -40.82 -1.13
C ALA A 606 -10.83 -40.25 -2.03
N LEU A 607 -9.83 -39.56 -1.45
CA LEU A 607 -8.69 -39.05 -2.20
C LEU A 607 -7.80 -40.16 -2.75
N THR A 608 -7.54 -41.19 -1.94
CA THR A 608 -6.74 -42.35 -2.35
C THR A 608 -7.38 -43.02 -3.57
N THR A 609 -8.67 -43.35 -3.52
CA THR A 609 -9.41 -43.96 -4.63
C THR A 609 -9.42 -43.06 -5.87
N LEU A 610 -9.62 -41.75 -5.70
CA LEU A 610 -9.60 -40.80 -6.82
C LEU A 610 -8.25 -40.77 -7.54
N TYR A 611 -7.15 -40.63 -6.80
CA TYR A 611 -5.82 -40.52 -7.41
C TYR A 611 -5.41 -41.81 -8.11
N HIS A 612 -5.65 -42.97 -7.51
CA HIS A 612 -5.45 -44.27 -8.17
C HIS A 612 -6.26 -44.36 -9.46
N THR A 613 -7.58 -44.18 -9.36
CA THR A 613 -8.47 -44.32 -10.51
C THR A 613 -8.09 -43.36 -11.63
N ALA A 614 -7.77 -42.10 -11.30
CA ALA A 614 -7.35 -41.11 -12.27
C ALA A 614 -6.03 -41.51 -12.94
N LEU A 615 -4.98 -41.81 -12.17
CA LEU A 615 -3.66 -42.15 -12.72
C LEU A 615 -3.69 -43.43 -13.56
N ASP A 616 -4.37 -44.49 -13.11
CA ASP A 616 -4.48 -45.75 -13.84
C ASP A 616 -5.25 -45.56 -15.15
N THR A 617 -6.40 -44.87 -15.10
CA THR A 617 -7.19 -44.56 -16.30
C THR A 617 -6.38 -43.76 -17.32
N LEU A 618 -5.57 -42.80 -16.86
CA LEU A 618 -4.74 -41.97 -17.73
C LEU A 618 -3.63 -42.77 -18.41
N VAL A 619 -2.96 -43.67 -17.68
CA VAL A 619 -1.92 -44.54 -18.25
C VAL A 619 -2.53 -45.52 -19.26
N SER A 620 -3.64 -46.18 -18.92
CA SER A 620 -4.29 -47.14 -19.82
C SER A 620 -4.79 -46.49 -21.13
N GLN A 621 -5.22 -45.23 -21.08
CA GLN A 621 -5.62 -44.48 -22.27
C GLN A 621 -4.47 -44.29 -23.26
N ILE A 622 -3.27 -43.97 -22.77
CA ILE A 622 -2.10 -43.71 -23.63
C ILE A 622 -1.49 -45.02 -24.13
N ASP A 623 -1.50 -46.08 -23.31
CA ASP A 623 -0.97 -47.41 -23.70
C ASP A 623 -1.73 -47.97 -24.91
N SER A 624 -3.04 -47.66 -25.01
CA SER A 624 -3.85 -48.01 -26.18
C SER A 624 -3.50 -47.23 -27.47
N GLN A 625 -2.73 -46.13 -27.37
CA GLN A 625 -2.41 -45.22 -28.49
C GLN A 625 -0.92 -45.22 -28.90
N ALA A 626 0.00 -45.69 -28.04
CA ALA A 626 1.43 -45.66 -28.32
C ALA A 626 2.04 -47.08 -28.36
N THR A 627 2.82 -47.36 -29.41
CA THR A 627 3.65 -48.56 -29.51
C THR A 627 5.02 -48.34 -28.84
N ASN A 628 5.36 -49.19 -27.86
CA ASN A 628 6.71 -49.49 -27.32
C ASN A 628 7.30 -48.67 -26.13
N ALA A 629 6.68 -47.62 -25.60
CA ALA A 629 7.18 -46.93 -24.40
C ALA A 629 6.38 -47.28 -23.14
N ASP A 630 7.05 -47.56 -22.02
CA ASP A 630 6.41 -47.72 -20.71
C ASP A 630 5.90 -46.35 -20.20
N ILE A 631 4.71 -45.96 -20.64
CA ILE A 631 4.11 -44.67 -20.32
C ILE A 631 3.95 -44.50 -18.81
N LYS A 632 3.65 -45.58 -18.08
CA LYS A 632 3.55 -45.56 -16.63
C LYS A 632 4.86 -45.07 -16.02
N LYS A 633 6.01 -45.56 -16.53
CA LYS A 633 7.33 -45.08 -16.13
C LYS A 633 7.57 -43.61 -16.48
N CYS A 634 7.12 -43.13 -17.64
CA CYS A 634 7.22 -41.70 -17.99
C CYS A 634 6.38 -40.82 -17.04
N VAL A 635 5.13 -41.20 -16.78
CA VAL A 635 4.24 -40.50 -15.84
C VAL A 635 4.82 -40.50 -14.44
N HIS A 636 5.29 -41.64 -13.95
CA HIS A 636 5.96 -41.77 -12.65
C HIS A 636 7.23 -40.92 -12.57
N GLY A 637 8.02 -40.89 -13.64
CA GLY A 637 9.19 -40.01 -13.78
C GLY A 637 8.83 -38.53 -13.67
N VAL A 638 7.78 -38.07 -14.35
CA VAL A 638 7.30 -36.68 -14.27
C VAL A 638 6.81 -36.35 -12.86
N LEU A 639 5.98 -37.19 -12.26
CA LEU A 639 5.46 -36.99 -10.90
C LEU A 639 6.61 -36.96 -9.88
N GLY A 640 7.56 -37.87 -9.98
CA GLY A 640 8.76 -37.91 -9.14
C GLY A 640 9.64 -36.68 -9.31
N ALA A 641 9.84 -36.22 -10.54
CA ALA A 641 10.62 -35.03 -10.83
C ALA A 641 9.99 -33.75 -10.28
N VAL A 642 8.67 -33.59 -10.42
CA VAL A 642 7.92 -32.47 -9.84
C VAL A 642 7.97 -32.52 -8.31
N LEU A 643 7.87 -33.71 -7.69
CA LEU A 643 7.96 -33.90 -6.24
C LEU A 643 9.35 -33.54 -5.69
N VAL A 644 10.42 -33.95 -6.38
CA VAL A 644 11.80 -33.69 -5.96
C VAL A 644 12.18 -32.21 -6.04
N THR A 645 11.64 -31.50 -7.03
CA THR A 645 12.06 -30.13 -7.40
C THR A 645 11.04 -29.08 -6.97
N GLN A 646 10.32 -29.28 -5.85
CA GLN A 646 9.35 -28.30 -5.37
C GLN A 646 9.96 -26.95 -4.96
N THR A 647 11.26 -26.87 -4.71
CA THR A 647 11.95 -25.61 -4.41
C THR A 647 12.48 -24.93 -5.68
N PRO A 648 12.51 -23.59 -5.74
CA PRO A 648 13.06 -22.87 -6.89
C PRO A 648 14.42 -23.41 -7.35
N PRO A 649 14.67 -23.52 -8.67
CA PRO A 649 13.87 -22.95 -9.75
C PRO A 649 12.61 -23.74 -10.16
N GLY A 650 12.46 -25.02 -9.75
CA GLY A 650 11.27 -25.87 -9.97
C GLY A 650 11.16 -26.56 -11.34
N MET A 651 10.49 -27.72 -11.49
CA MET A 651 10.49 -28.47 -12.76
C MET A 651 9.81 -27.73 -13.93
N THR A 652 10.36 -27.71 -15.15
CA THR A 652 9.69 -27.17 -16.35
C THR A 652 9.55 -28.23 -17.45
N GLU A 653 8.70 -27.99 -18.46
CA GLU A 653 8.54 -28.88 -19.62
C GLU A 653 9.88 -29.11 -20.36
N ASP A 654 10.68 -28.05 -20.59
CA ASP A 654 12.01 -28.13 -21.21
C ASP A 654 12.96 -29.05 -20.43
N VAL A 655 12.92 -29.02 -19.10
CA VAL A 655 13.76 -29.88 -18.25
C VAL A 655 13.25 -31.31 -18.25
N LEU A 656 11.94 -31.52 -18.24
CA LEU A 656 11.37 -32.86 -18.34
C LEU A 656 11.81 -33.54 -19.63
N ASP A 657 11.74 -32.86 -20.78
CA ASP A 657 12.15 -33.42 -22.07
C ASP A 657 13.66 -33.71 -22.14
N ASN A 658 14.50 -32.88 -21.52
CA ASN A 658 15.96 -32.99 -21.64
C ASN A 658 16.67 -33.69 -20.47
N VAL A 659 15.97 -34.02 -19.38
CA VAL A 659 16.58 -34.61 -18.16
C VAL A 659 15.80 -35.82 -17.64
N VAL A 660 14.48 -35.90 -17.88
CA VAL A 660 13.63 -36.94 -17.30
C VAL A 660 13.12 -37.93 -18.37
N LEU A 661 12.67 -37.43 -19.52
CA LEU A 661 12.00 -38.18 -20.59
C LEU A 661 12.97 -38.51 -21.74
N LEU A 662 14.11 -39.11 -21.42
CA LEU A 662 15.24 -39.30 -22.34
C LEU A 662 15.16 -40.54 -23.26
N GLY A 663 14.11 -41.37 -23.13
CA GLY A 663 13.99 -42.61 -23.91
C GLY A 663 13.52 -42.37 -25.35
N GLU A 664 14.08 -43.07 -26.33
CA GLU A 664 13.56 -43.07 -27.71
C GLU A 664 12.09 -43.49 -27.72
N GLY A 665 11.22 -42.65 -28.31
CA GLY A 665 9.77 -42.88 -28.33
C GLY A 665 9.01 -42.40 -27.09
N SER A 666 9.67 -41.73 -26.14
CA SER A 666 8.97 -41.08 -25.01
C SER A 666 7.99 -40.02 -25.52
N PRO A 667 6.75 -39.94 -24.98
CA PRO A 667 5.84 -38.84 -25.27
C PRO A 667 6.47 -37.51 -24.84
N SER A 668 6.09 -36.42 -25.51
CA SER A 668 6.53 -35.09 -25.08
C SER A 668 6.04 -34.78 -23.67
N SER A 669 6.86 -34.05 -22.89
CA SER A 669 6.50 -33.57 -21.56
C SER A 669 5.17 -32.81 -21.58
N HIS A 670 4.95 -31.97 -22.60
CA HIS A 670 3.71 -31.24 -22.79
C HIS A 670 2.48 -32.16 -22.84
N HIS A 671 2.57 -33.30 -23.53
CA HIS A 671 1.47 -34.25 -23.60
C HIS A 671 1.16 -34.87 -22.22
N ILE A 672 2.19 -35.28 -21.49
CA ILE A 672 2.03 -35.87 -20.14
C ILE A 672 1.50 -34.84 -19.15
N VAL A 673 2.04 -33.62 -19.14
CA VAL A 673 1.62 -32.54 -18.24
C VAL A 673 0.19 -32.10 -18.54
N SER A 674 -0.17 -31.96 -19.82
CA SER A 674 -1.55 -31.63 -20.25
C SER A 674 -2.54 -32.69 -19.79
N MET A 675 -2.17 -33.96 -19.94
CA MET A 675 -2.97 -35.10 -19.50
C MET A 675 -3.18 -35.11 -17.96
N LEU A 676 -2.13 -34.78 -17.21
CA LEU A 676 -2.17 -34.63 -15.75
C LEU A 676 -2.76 -33.29 -15.29
N GLY A 677 -3.35 -32.47 -16.18
CA GLY A 677 -3.86 -31.12 -15.86
C GLY A 677 -4.95 -31.05 -14.77
N SER A 678 -5.52 -32.19 -14.38
CA SER A 678 -6.43 -32.30 -13.22
C SER A 678 -5.70 -32.23 -11.87
N VAL A 679 -4.40 -32.51 -11.86
CA VAL A 679 -3.55 -32.59 -10.66
C VAL A 679 -2.25 -31.77 -10.76
N LEU A 680 -1.78 -31.46 -11.97
CA LEU A 680 -0.66 -30.57 -12.26
C LEU A 680 -1.15 -29.25 -12.87
N SER A 681 -0.45 -28.16 -12.58
CA SER A 681 -0.65 -26.89 -13.27
C SER A 681 0.71 -26.24 -13.53
N PRO A 682 1.02 -25.85 -14.77
CA PRO A 682 1.86 -24.70 -15.01
C PRO A 682 1.02 -23.42 -14.75
N GLU A 683 1.62 -22.38 -14.19
CA GLU A 683 1.03 -21.03 -14.12
C GLU A 683 1.17 -20.30 -15.48
N THR A 684 2.25 -20.58 -16.23
CA THR A 684 2.56 -20.15 -17.60
C THR A 684 3.52 -21.16 -18.27
N LYS A 685 3.76 -21.07 -19.60
CA LYS A 685 4.68 -21.97 -20.33
C LYS A 685 6.10 -22.04 -19.75
N ASP A 686 6.59 -20.95 -19.17
CA ASP A 686 7.93 -20.86 -18.58
C ASP A 686 7.93 -21.03 -17.05
N SER A 687 6.75 -21.22 -16.45
CA SER A 687 6.63 -21.41 -15.01
C SER A 687 6.93 -22.86 -14.60
N PRO A 688 7.40 -23.07 -13.37
CA PRO A 688 7.52 -24.42 -12.83
C PRO A 688 6.17 -25.14 -12.77
N ILE A 689 6.19 -26.40 -13.20
CA ILE A 689 5.10 -27.36 -13.05
C ILE A 689 4.97 -27.67 -11.56
N ARG A 690 3.75 -27.56 -11.05
CA ARG A 690 3.44 -27.79 -9.63
C ARG A 690 2.25 -28.71 -9.47
N PHE A 691 2.22 -29.43 -8.35
CA PHE A 691 0.99 -30.04 -7.88
C PHE A 691 -0.02 -28.94 -7.54
N ILE A 692 -1.26 -29.10 -8.00
CA ILE A 692 -2.35 -28.16 -7.70
C ILE A 692 -2.60 -28.11 -6.19
N HIS A 693 -2.45 -29.26 -5.52
CA HIS A 693 -2.74 -29.41 -4.10
C HIS A 693 -1.80 -30.43 -3.42
N LYS A 694 -1.43 -30.12 -2.17
CA LYS A 694 -0.53 -30.92 -1.32
C LYS A 694 -1.00 -32.35 -1.06
N SER A 695 -2.30 -32.62 -1.17
CA SER A 695 -2.83 -33.98 -0.95
C SER A 695 -2.34 -35.01 -1.96
N LEU A 696 -1.92 -34.60 -3.17
CA LEU A 696 -1.31 -35.52 -4.12
C LEU A 696 0.14 -35.85 -3.70
N ASP A 697 0.88 -34.85 -3.24
CA ASP A 697 2.20 -35.05 -2.63
C ASP A 697 2.11 -36.05 -1.45
N ASP A 698 1.19 -35.80 -0.51
CA ASP A 698 0.94 -36.69 0.64
C ASP A 698 0.52 -38.11 0.20
N PHE A 699 -0.10 -38.27 -0.97
CA PHE A 699 -0.48 -39.57 -1.54
C PHE A 699 0.72 -40.31 -2.12
N LEU A 700 1.52 -39.64 -2.95
CA LEU A 700 2.69 -40.22 -3.64
C LEU A 700 3.82 -40.62 -2.67
N GLN A 701 3.90 -39.96 -1.51
CA GLN A 701 4.91 -40.26 -0.48
C GLN A 701 4.44 -41.28 0.57
N ASP A 702 3.17 -41.68 0.57
CA ASP A 702 2.64 -42.68 1.51
C ASP A 702 2.38 -44.00 0.81
N ARG A 703 3.34 -44.92 0.94
CA ARG A 703 3.28 -46.27 0.35
C ARG A 703 2.04 -47.05 0.74
N SER A 704 1.47 -46.81 1.93
CA SER A 704 0.25 -47.49 2.38
C SER A 704 -1.00 -47.04 1.62
N ARG A 705 -0.95 -45.83 1.03
CA ARG A 705 -2.06 -45.23 0.27
C ARG A 705 -1.90 -45.46 -1.22
N CYS A 706 -0.73 -45.13 -1.79
CA CYS A 706 -0.48 -45.21 -3.23
C CYS A 706 -0.02 -46.59 -3.72
N GLY A 707 0.26 -47.53 -2.81
CA GLY A 707 0.80 -48.84 -3.15
C GLY A 707 2.19 -48.76 -3.79
N ASP A 708 2.72 -49.91 -4.20
CA ASP A 708 4.07 -49.97 -4.79
C ASP A 708 4.18 -49.29 -6.16
N GLU A 709 3.07 -49.23 -6.90
CA GLU A 709 3.07 -48.78 -8.28
C GLU A 709 3.21 -47.26 -8.42
N TRP A 710 2.62 -46.51 -7.49
CA TRP A 710 2.59 -45.04 -7.53
C TRP A 710 3.44 -44.40 -6.45
N PHE A 711 4.05 -45.19 -5.56
CA PHE A 711 4.97 -44.69 -4.54
C PHE A 711 6.19 -44.02 -5.17
N VAL A 712 6.48 -42.81 -4.70
CA VAL A 712 7.63 -42.02 -5.13
C VAL A 712 8.63 -41.93 -4.00
N ASP A 713 9.73 -42.65 -4.13
CA ASP A 713 10.90 -42.44 -3.27
C ASP A 713 11.65 -41.18 -3.74
N VAL A 714 11.46 -40.09 -2.99
CA VAL A 714 12.10 -38.79 -3.23
C VAL A 714 13.62 -38.92 -3.32
N THR A 715 14.24 -39.80 -2.54
CA THR A 715 15.69 -39.98 -2.52
C THR A 715 16.18 -40.64 -3.81
N VAL A 716 15.44 -41.63 -4.32
CA VAL A 716 15.77 -42.33 -5.57
C VAL A 716 15.62 -41.38 -6.77
N HIS A 717 14.48 -40.70 -6.87
CA HIS A 717 14.24 -39.75 -7.96
C HIS A 717 15.23 -38.58 -7.93
N ARG A 718 15.58 -38.08 -6.74
CA ARG A 718 16.59 -37.01 -6.59
C ARG A 718 17.96 -37.44 -7.09
N LYS A 719 18.40 -38.67 -6.77
CA LYS A 719 19.66 -39.23 -7.29
C LYS A 719 19.63 -39.39 -8.81
N ALA A 720 18.52 -39.92 -9.34
CA ALA A 720 18.37 -40.11 -10.79
C ALA A 720 18.44 -38.79 -11.55
N ILE A 721 17.76 -37.75 -11.08
CA ILE A 721 17.77 -36.42 -11.70
C ILE A 721 19.14 -35.78 -11.61
N ALA A 722 19.83 -35.87 -10.47
CA ALA A 722 21.18 -35.34 -10.31
C ALA A 722 22.16 -35.96 -11.32
N GLU A 723 22.08 -37.28 -11.50
CA GLU A 723 22.91 -38.01 -12.48
C GLU A 723 22.59 -37.59 -13.92
N GLN A 724 21.31 -37.42 -14.28
CA GLN A 724 20.95 -36.93 -15.62
C GLN A 724 21.39 -35.48 -15.85
N CYS A 725 21.31 -34.61 -14.83
CA CYS A 725 21.87 -33.26 -14.89
C CYS A 725 23.38 -33.27 -15.13
N ARG A 726 24.13 -34.20 -14.50
CA ARG A 726 25.56 -34.39 -14.71
C ARG A 726 25.86 -34.77 -16.16
N ILE A 727 25.16 -35.78 -16.70
CA ILE A 727 25.32 -36.25 -18.09
C ILE A 727 24.98 -35.13 -19.10
N ALA A 728 23.87 -34.42 -18.88
CA ALA A 728 23.45 -33.32 -19.74
C ALA A 728 24.49 -32.18 -19.74
N SER A 729 25.06 -31.86 -18.58
CA SER A 729 26.11 -30.85 -18.43
C SER A 729 27.41 -31.24 -19.14
N GLU A 730 27.86 -32.49 -18.99
CA GLU A 730 29.04 -33.01 -19.69
C GLU A 730 28.86 -33.00 -21.22
N SER A 731 27.69 -33.42 -21.71
CA SER A 731 27.37 -33.42 -23.13
C SER A 731 27.35 -31.99 -23.71
N PHE A 732 26.74 -31.06 -22.98
CA PHE A 732 26.72 -29.66 -23.34
C PHE A 732 28.13 -29.07 -23.39
N LEU A 733 28.96 -29.30 -22.37
CA LEU A 733 30.33 -28.76 -22.33
C LEU A 733 31.25 -29.25 -23.45
N LYS A 734 31.03 -30.48 -23.94
CA LYS A 734 31.77 -31.04 -25.09
C LYS A 734 31.47 -30.29 -26.39
N THR A 735 30.23 -29.82 -26.56
CA THR A 735 29.75 -29.19 -27.80
C THR A 735 29.72 -27.66 -27.71
N TRP A 736 29.72 -27.11 -26.50
CA TRP A 736 29.61 -25.68 -26.25
C TRP A 736 30.91 -24.93 -26.53
N SER A 737 30.79 -23.87 -27.32
CA SER A 737 31.80 -22.82 -27.45
C SER A 737 31.12 -21.46 -27.33
N PRO A 738 31.69 -20.51 -26.56
CA PRO A 738 31.12 -19.16 -26.46
C PRO A 738 31.22 -18.47 -27.83
N LYS A 739 30.07 -18.03 -28.37
CA LYS A 739 29.99 -17.34 -29.67
C LYS A 739 30.06 -15.80 -29.57
N SER A 740 29.89 -15.22 -28.37
CA SER A 740 29.83 -13.75 -28.12
C SER A 740 30.19 -13.41 -26.66
N ASP A 741 30.37 -12.10 -26.36
CA ASP A 741 30.60 -11.55 -25.01
C ASP A 741 29.51 -12.01 -24.02
N MET A 742 29.83 -12.97 -23.14
CA MET A 742 29.09 -13.37 -21.93
C MET A 742 27.54 -13.30 -21.95
N ASP A 743 26.88 -13.66 -23.07
CA ASP A 743 25.41 -13.68 -23.16
C ASP A 743 24.79 -14.95 -22.57
N ILE A 744 24.55 -14.97 -21.26
CA ILE A 744 24.00 -16.15 -20.55
C ILE A 744 22.66 -16.62 -21.13
N ARG A 745 21.96 -15.79 -21.91
CA ARG A 745 20.70 -16.14 -22.59
C ARG A 745 20.93 -17.05 -23.79
N ALA A 746 22.15 -17.13 -24.32
CA ALA A 746 22.52 -18.08 -25.37
C ALA A 746 22.65 -19.53 -24.86
N VAL A 747 22.74 -19.73 -23.53
CA VAL A 747 22.76 -21.05 -22.91
C VAL A 747 21.32 -21.53 -22.73
N PRO A 748 20.94 -22.73 -23.23
CA PRO A 748 19.59 -23.26 -23.06
C PRO A 748 19.13 -23.24 -21.60
N ALA A 749 17.84 -23.00 -21.36
CA ALA A 749 17.30 -22.84 -20.01
C ALA A 749 17.47 -24.13 -19.18
N TYR A 750 17.22 -25.31 -19.74
CA TYR A 750 17.49 -26.58 -19.05
C TYR A 750 18.96 -26.75 -18.64
N ILE A 751 19.93 -26.13 -19.34
CA ILE A 751 21.34 -26.15 -18.94
C ILE A 751 21.64 -25.08 -17.88
N SER A 752 21.32 -23.82 -18.20
CA SER A 752 21.68 -22.65 -17.39
C SER A 752 20.89 -22.51 -16.10
N LYS A 753 19.74 -23.17 -15.96
CA LYS A 753 18.92 -23.13 -14.74
C LYS A 753 18.92 -24.47 -13.99
N TYR A 754 19.15 -25.59 -14.69
CA TYR A 754 18.98 -26.93 -14.12
C TYR A 754 20.24 -27.76 -14.23
N ALA A 755 20.68 -28.20 -15.41
CA ALA A 755 21.75 -29.19 -15.53
C ALA A 755 23.03 -28.79 -14.78
N LEU A 756 23.47 -27.54 -14.91
CA LEU A 756 24.71 -27.04 -14.28
C LEU A 756 24.61 -26.89 -12.76
N PHE A 757 23.41 -26.71 -12.21
CA PHE A 757 23.19 -26.48 -10.78
C PHE A 757 22.58 -27.69 -10.07
N GLY A 758 21.86 -28.51 -10.82
CA GLY A 758 21.13 -29.68 -10.37
C GLY A 758 22.04 -30.79 -9.85
N VAL A 759 23.29 -30.83 -10.31
CA VAL A 759 24.35 -31.67 -9.73
C VAL A 759 24.59 -31.35 -8.25
N PHE A 760 24.31 -30.12 -7.79
CA PHE A 760 24.51 -29.70 -6.40
C PHE A 760 23.27 -29.88 -5.50
N TRP A 761 22.15 -30.36 -6.05
CA TRP A 761 20.89 -30.53 -5.30
C TRP A 761 20.86 -31.79 -4.41
N TYR A 762 21.93 -32.60 -4.42
CA TYR A 762 22.03 -33.81 -3.60
C TYR A 762 23.40 -33.94 -2.91
N SER A 763 23.45 -34.72 -1.83
CA SER A 763 24.61 -34.89 -0.95
C SER A 763 25.68 -35.88 -1.44
N ALA A 764 25.58 -36.39 -2.67
CA ALA A 764 26.63 -37.20 -3.31
C ALA A 764 27.57 -36.33 -4.16
N PHE A 765 27.78 -35.11 -3.72
CA PHE A 765 28.73 -34.17 -4.29
C PHE A 765 30.15 -34.71 -4.16
N ASP A 766 30.85 -34.81 -5.29
CA ASP A 766 32.27 -35.13 -5.29
C ASP A 766 33.09 -34.05 -6.03
N LYS A 767 34.41 -34.26 -6.07
CA LYS A 767 35.35 -33.33 -6.70
C LYS A 767 35.08 -33.16 -8.21
N SER A 768 34.56 -34.20 -8.88
CA SER A 768 34.30 -34.15 -10.32
C SER A 768 33.14 -33.20 -10.67
N ASP A 769 32.13 -33.09 -9.80
CA ASP A 769 31.02 -32.14 -9.98
C ASP A 769 31.50 -30.68 -9.87
N ILE A 770 32.41 -30.40 -8.93
CA ILE A 770 33.06 -29.09 -8.81
C ILE A 770 33.86 -28.78 -10.07
N GLU A 771 34.65 -29.72 -10.54
CA GLU A 771 35.48 -29.56 -11.74
C GLU A 771 34.62 -29.30 -12.97
N LEU A 772 33.47 -29.98 -13.11
CA LEU A 772 32.51 -29.78 -14.19
C LEU A 772 31.95 -28.35 -14.19
N PHE A 773 31.46 -27.88 -13.05
CA PHE A 773 30.93 -26.53 -12.90
C PHE A 773 32.00 -25.46 -13.08
N THR A 774 33.18 -25.68 -12.50
CA THR A 774 34.33 -24.76 -12.59
C THR A 774 34.84 -24.68 -14.02
N SER A 775 34.82 -25.79 -14.77
CA SER A 775 35.16 -25.82 -16.20
C SER A 775 34.19 -24.97 -17.04
N PHE A 776 32.87 -25.13 -16.82
CA PHE A 776 31.87 -24.26 -17.44
C PHE A 776 32.13 -22.80 -17.10
N PHE A 777 32.31 -22.52 -15.80
CA PHE A 777 32.49 -21.19 -15.28
C PHE A 777 33.73 -20.52 -15.86
N HIS A 778 34.90 -21.16 -15.84
CA HIS A 778 36.11 -20.60 -16.44
C HIS A 778 35.97 -20.40 -17.95
N ARG A 779 35.33 -21.32 -18.66
CA ARG A 779 35.18 -21.20 -20.11
C ARG A 779 34.28 -20.00 -20.49
N TYR A 780 33.42 -19.55 -19.58
CA TYR A 780 32.41 -18.55 -19.86
C TYR A 780 32.62 -17.19 -19.14
N PHE A 781 33.03 -17.20 -17.87
CA PHE A 781 33.13 -16.03 -16.99
C PHE A 781 34.57 -15.56 -16.71
N CYS A 782 35.59 -16.37 -17.01
CA CYS A 782 37.01 -16.07 -16.72
C CYS A 782 37.49 -14.66 -17.12
N PRO A 783 37.03 -14.04 -18.23
CA PRO A 783 37.44 -12.67 -18.58
C PRO A 783 37.10 -11.59 -17.54
N TRP A 784 36.20 -11.87 -16.60
CA TRP A 784 35.66 -10.89 -15.65
C TRP A 784 35.58 -11.38 -14.21
N LEU A 785 35.15 -12.63 -14.02
CA LEU A 785 34.85 -13.22 -12.73
C LEU A 785 35.52 -14.58 -12.64
N ASP A 786 36.24 -14.81 -11.55
CA ASP A 786 36.73 -16.12 -11.16
C ASP A 786 35.94 -16.66 -9.98
N ILE A 787 36.01 -17.96 -9.74
CA ILE A 787 35.36 -18.60 -8.60
C ILE A 787 36.32 -19.47 -7.80
N VAL A 788 36.27 -19.29 -6.49
CA VAL A 788 37.03 -20.08 -5.53
C VAL A 788 36.05 -20.82 -4.65
N VAL A 789 36.16 -22.15 -4.62
CA VAL A 789 35.42 -23.00 -3.68
C VAL A 789 36.20 -23.06 -2.38
N THR A 790 35.57 -22.65 -1.28
CA THR A 790 36.17 -22.73 0.07
C THR A 790 35.85 -24.07 0.73
N ASP A 791 36.66 -24.48 1.70
CA ASP A 791 36.55 -25.77 2.42
C ASP A 791 35.17 -26.05 3.03
N ASP A 792 34.37 -25.00 3.30
CA ASP A 792 33.02 -25.10 3.88
C ASP A 792 31.88 -25.24 2.84
N ASN A 793 32.17 -25.61 1.58
CA ASN A 793 31.20 -25.69 0.47
C ASN A 793 30.51 -24.36 0.12
N PHE A 794 31.26 -23.26 0.24
CA PHE A 794 30.84 -21.94 -0.23
C PHE A 794 31.64 -21.53 -1.47
N LEU A 795 30.94 -20.84 -2.36
CA LEU A 795 31.49 -20.17 -3.52
C LEU A 795 31.84 -18.73 -3.15
N GLN A 796 33.09 -18.37 -3.42
CA GLN A 796 33.60 -17.01 -3.34
C GLN A 796 33.91 -16.55 -4.76
N PHE A 797 33.28 -15.46 -5.19
CA PHE A 797 33.54 -14.90 -6.51
C PHE A 797 34.64 -13.83 -6.40
N GLU A 798 35.67 -13.96 -7.23
CA GLU A 798 36.79 -13.04 -7.35
C GLU A 798 36.67 -12.23 -8.63
N ILE A 799 36.95 -10.93 -8.56
CA ILE A 799 36.89 -10.05 -9.73
C ILE A 799 38.27 -10.08 -10.39
N THR A 800 38.34 -10.56 -11.63
CA THR A 800 39.60 -10.66 -12.41
C THR A 800 39.85 -9.43 -13.27
N ASN A 801 38.80 -8.66 -13.59
CA ASN A 801 38.91 -7.46 -14.41
C ASN A 801 39.87 -6.43 -13.80
N THR A 802 40.81 -5.97 -14.63
CA THR A 802 41.89 -5.09 -14.23
C THR A 802 41.42 -3.71 -13.76
N ILE A 803 40.40 -3.12 -14.41
CA ILE A 803 39.85 -1.81 -14.04
C ILE A 803 39.27 -1.88 -12.63
N CYS A 804 38.47 -2.90 -12.35
CA CYS A 804 37.82 -3.04 -11.05
C CYS A 804 38.82 -3.32 -9.92
N ARG A 805 39.83 -4.16 -10.17
CA ARG A 805 40.89 -4.45 -9.19
C ARG A 805 41.75 -3.23 -8.88
N GLN A 806 42.07 -2.39 -9.88
CA GLN A 806 42.81 -1.14 -9.69
C GLN A 806 42.10 -0.20 -8.70
N HIS A 807 40.77 -0.25 -8.65
CA HIS A 807 39.94 0.56 -7.76
C HIS A 807 39.43 -0.21 -6.53
N GLY A 808 40.15 -1.27 -6.12
CA GLY A 808 39.92 -1.96 -4.84
C GLY A 808 38.81 -3.02 -4.86
N MET A 809 38.08 -3.18 -5.96
CA MET A 809 37.11 -4.26 -6.13
C MET A 809 37.81 -5.56 -6.53
N THR A 810 38.21 -6.34 -5.53
CA THR A 810 38.94 -7.61 -5.74
C THR A 810 38.06 -8.85 -5.62
N ARG A 811 36.95 -8.76 -4.87
CA ARG A 811 36.04 -9.88 -4.62
C ARG A 811 34.63 -9.38 -4.30
N ILE A 812 33.65 -10.25 -4.43
CA ILE A 812 32.27 -10.02 -3.97
C ILE A 812 32.21 -10.19 -2.43
N PRO A 813 31.53 -9.30 -1.68
CA PRO A 813 31.64 -9.26 -0.22
C PRO A 813 30.94 -10.41 0.52
N PHE A 814 30.10 -11.17 -0.16
CA PHE A 814 29.39 -12.32 0.41
C PHE A 814 29.79 -13.62 -0.28
N LYS A 815 29.75 -14.70 0.50
CA LYS A 815 29.89 -16.07 0.03
C LYS A 815 28.52 -16.65 -0.26
N VAL A 816 28.42 -17.48 -1.29
CA VAL A 816 27.15 -18.16 -1.64
C VAL A 816 27.30 -19.65 -1.35
N ASN A 817 26.35 -20.24 -0.65
CA ASN A 817 26.37 -21.69 -0.43
C ASN A 817 26.23 -22.39 -1.79
N ILE A 818 27.03 -23.41 -2.09
CA ILE A 818 26.98 -24.11 -3.38
C ILE A 818 25.60 -24.74 -3.67
N ARG A 819 24.81 -24.99 -2.62
CA ARG A 819 23.43 -25.52 -2.73
C ARG A 819 22.39 -24.45 -3.03
N ASP A 820 22.72 -23.18 -2.89
CA ASP A 820 21.82 -22.07 -3.18
C ASP A 820 21.87 -21.69 -4.68
N SER A 821 21.35 -22.60 -5.50
CA SER A 821 21.35 -22.44 -6.97
C SER A 821 20.66 -21.15 -7.44
N VAL A 822 19.66 -20.66 -6.71
CA VAL A 822 18.94 -19.42 -7.03
C VAL A 822 19.87 -18.22 -6.88
N THR A 823 20.52 -18.09 -5.73
CA THR A 823 21.46 -16.99 -5.48
C THR A 823 22.65 -17.06 -6.43
N ILE A 824 23.16 -18.26 -6.74
CA ILE A 824 24.24 -18.42 -7.72
C ILE A 824 23.78 -17.98 -9.11
N HIS A 825 22.63 -18.46 -9.59
CA HIS A 825 22.11 -18.09 -10.91
C HIS A 825 21.87 -16.58 -11.02
N GLN A 826 21.29 -15.96 -10.00
CA GLN A 826 21.11 -14.51 -9.93
C GLN A 826 22.45 -13.77 -9.92
N ALA A 827 23.43 -14.23 -9.14
CA ALA A 827 24.77 -13.65 -9.09
C ALA A 827 25.43 -13.68 -10.48
N LEU A 828 25.35 -14.80 -11.18
CA LEU A 828 25.90 -14.98 -12.53
C LEU A 828 25.20 -14.10 -13.57
N GLN A 829 23.85 -14.12 -13.59
CA GLN A 829 23.07 -13.31 -14.51
C GLN A 829 23.37 -11.82 -14.35
N ARG A 830 23.40 -11.34 -13.12
CA ARG A 830 23.64 -9.93 -12.86
C ARG A 830 25.11 -9.55 -13.09
N SER A 831 26.05 -10.45 -12.82
CA SER A 831 27.47 -10.25 -13.16
C SER A 831 27.70 -10.19 -14.67
N ALA A 832 27.04 -11.05 -15.45
CA ALA A 832 27.08 -11.01 -16.91
C ALA A 832 26.49 -9.71 -17.47
N ALA A 833 25.37 -9.25 -16.92
CA ALA A 833 24.79 -7.95 -17.28
C ALA A 833 25.76 -6.81 -16.99
N PHE A 834 26.38 -6.80 -15.80
CA PHE A 834 27.37 -5.79 -15.43
C PHE A 834 28.58 -5.79 -16.35
N TYR A 835 29.13 -6.97 -16.67
CA TYR A 835 30.21 -7.10 -17.65
C TYR A 835 29.82 -6.52 -19.01
N SER A 836 28.64 -6.89 -19.51
CA SER A 836 28.12 -6.36 -20.78
C SER A 836 28.04 -4.83 -20.76
N HIS A 837 27.58 -4.23 -19.67
CA HIS A 837 27.52 -2.77 -19.52
C HIS A 837 28.90 -2.11 -19.44
N LEU A 838 29.86 -2.69 -18.73
CA LEU A 838 31.25 -2.20 -18.67
C LEU A 838 31.92 -2.19 -20.05
N HIS A 839 31.59 -3.16 -20.89
CA HIS A 839 32.21 -3.34 -22.21
C HIS A 839 31.33 -2.82 -23.36
N HIS A 840 30.21 -2.15 -23.06
CA HIS A 840 29.30 -1.59 -24.07
C HIS A 840 29.84 -0.32 -24.75
N SER A 841 30.95 0.26 -24.27
CA SER A 841 31.56 1.43 -24.88
C SER A 841 32.38 1.06 -26.11
N GLY A 842 31.75 1.11 -27.30
CA GLY A 842 32.49 1.07 -28.56
C GLY A 842 33.38 2.32 -28.68
N LYS A 843 34.71 2.14 -28.81
CA LYS A 843 35.64 3.24 -29.13
C LYS A 843 35.32 3.96 -30.45
N GLU A 844 34.48 3.35 -31.28
CA GLU A 844 33.99 3.86 -32.57
C GLU A 844 32.57 4.43 -32.53
N SER A 845 31.95 4.60 -31.34
CA SER A 845 30.59 5.14 -31.26
C SER A 845 30.54 6.57 -31.78
N SER A 846 29.44 6.93 -32.46
CA SER A 846 29.21 8.28 -33.00
C SER A 846 29.14 9.38 -31.92
N LEU A 847 29.03 8.97 -30.65
CA LEU A 847 28.99 9.81 -29.45
C LEU A 847 30.34 9.94 -28.73
N ALA A 848 31.36 9.15 -29.11
CA ALA A 848 32.66 9.17 -28.47
C ALA A 848 33.29 10.58 -28.53
N GLY A 849 33.66 11.12 -27.37
CA GLY A 849 34.21 12.48 -27.24
C GLY A 849 33.20 13.63 -27.40
N LYS A 850 31.93 13.35 -27.67
CA LYS A 850 30.87 14.37 -27.83
C LYS A 850 29.95 14.51 -26.62
N VAL A 851 30.07 13.61 -25.64
CA VAL A 851 29.40 13.72 -24.35
C VAL A 851 30.47 13.67 -23.27
N THR A 852 30.51 14.68 -22.40
CA THR A 852 31.42 14.71 -21.24
C THR A 852 30.63 14.66 -19.94
N LEU A 853 31.19 13.99 -18.93
CA LEU A 853 30.65 13.88 -17.58
C LEU A 853 31.60 14.56 -16.61
N GLU A 854 31.09 15.50 -15.85
CA GLU A 854 31.77 16.13 -14.72
C GLU A 854 31.10 15.71 -13.42
N CYS A 855 31.87 15.46 -12.36
CA CYS A 855 31.37 15.22 -11.01
C CYS A 855 32.02 16.20 -10.05
N MET A 856 31.25 16.87 -9.19
CA MET A 856 31.77 17.88 -8.26
C MET A 856 31.14 17.70 -6.88
N LYS A 857 31.87 18.07 -5.81
CA LYS A 857 31.30 18.15 -4.47
C LYS A 857 30.32 19.32 -4.41
N LEU A 858 29.17 19.13 -3.78
CA LEU A 858 28.17 20.18 -3.62
C LEU A 858 28.22 20.76 -2.21
N LYS A 859 28.02 22.08 -2.09
CA LYS A 859 27.75 22.74 -0.81
C LYS A 859 26.40 23.43 -0.82
N PRO A 860 25.68 23.40 0.32
CA PRO A 860 24.44 24.14 0.47
C PRO A 860 24.73 25.64 0.54
N THR A 861 24.03 26.43 -0.27
CA THR A 861 24.22 27.90 -0.37
C THR A 861 23.40 28.69 0.66
N GLY A 862 22.67 28.02 1.55
CA GLY A 862 21.93 28.63 2.65
C GLY A 862 20.55 29.20 2.27
N LEU A 863 20.12 29.06 1.02
CA LEU A 863 18.73 29.23 0.56
C LEU A 863 18.13 27.84 0.29
N PHE A 864 16.80 27.70 0.44
CA PHE A 864 16.09 26.41 0.42
C PHE A 864 16.54 25.50 -0.74
N SER A 865 17.27 24.43 -0.41
CA SER A 865 17.65 23.32 -1.31
C SER A 865 18.47 23.65 -2.58
N ASP A 866 19.10 24.82 -2.64
CA ASP A 866 20.05 25.13 -3.72
C ASP A 866 21.46 24.63 -3.36
N TRP A 867 22.09 23.95 -4.32
CA TRP A 867 23.41 23.35 -4.20
C TRP A 867 24.35 23.97 -5.20
N GLU A 868 25.49 24.46 -4.74
CA GLU A 868 26.54 24.95 -5.62
C GLU A 868 27.69 23.94 -5.71
N PRO A 869 28.21 23.69 -6.93
CA PRO A 869 29.40 22.89 -7.10
C PRO A 869 30.61 23.61 -6.51
N THR A 870 31.42 22.85 -5.77
CA THR A 870 32.61 23.33 -5.10
C THR A 870 33.77 22.39 -5.37
N GLY A 871 34.92 22.97 -5.70
CA GLY A 871 36.12 22.22 -6.06
C GLY A 871 36.16 21.80 -7.53
N ASP A 872 37.17 21.01 -7.86
CA ASP A 872 37.45 20.57 -9.23
C ASP A 872 36.60 19.37 -9.64
N ASN A 873 36.56 19.11 -10.95
CA ASN A 873 35.95 17.90 -11.49
C ASN A 873 36.66 16.65 -10.94
N LEU A 874 35.90 15.83 -10.22
CA LEU A 874 36.32 14.57 -9.62
C LEU A 874 36.36 13.42 -10.63
N ASN A 875 35.79 13.60 -11.83
CA ASN A 875 35.92 12.62 -12.90
C ASN A 875 37.28 12.78 -13.58
N ILE A 876 38.23 11.96 -13.16
CA ILE A 876 39.60 11.92 -13.68
C ILE A 876 39.73 10.63 -14.49
N ASP A 877 39.96 10.76 -15.80
CA ASP A 877 40.12 9.64 -16.75
C ASP A 877 38.98 8.59 -16.70
N GLY A 878 37.75 9.05 -16.46
CA GLY A 878 36.56 8.19 -16.38
C GLY A 878 36.32 7.55 -15.02
N VAL A 879 37.11 7.90 -14.01
CA VAL A 879 36.99 7.40 -12.64
C VAL A 879 36.58 8.53 -11.71
N ILE A 880 35.58 8.26 -10.87
CA ILE A 880 35.09 9.20 -9.85
C ILE A 880 35.26 8.56 -8.48
N SER A 881 36.06 9.20 -7.63
CA SER A 881 36.23 8.82 -6.22
C SER A 881 35.37 9.70 -5.33
N VAL A 882 34.46 9.09 -4.57
CA VAL A 882 33.57 9.79 -3.63
C VAL A 882 33.78 9.30 -2.20
N ASP A 883 33.52 10.18 -1.25
CA ASP A 883 33.54 9.90 0.18
C ASP A 883 32.20 9.25 0.55
N SER A 884 32.25 8.07 1.17
CA SER A 884 31.06 7.32 1.60
C SER A 884 30.58 7.78 2.98
N ASP A 885 30.48 9.09 3.19
CA ASP A 885 29.81 9.65 4.37
C ASP A 885 28.40 10.14 4.00
N MET A 886 27.49 10.15 4.96
CA MET A 886 26.09 10.56 4.74
C MET A 886 25.94 12.09 4.63
N GLU A 887 27.04 12.83 4.69
CA GLU A 887 27.05 14.30 4.80
C GLU A 887 27.51 14.98 3.50
N THR A 888 28.35 14.32 2.71
CA THR A 888 28.92 14.88 1.47
C THR A 888 28.02 14.58 0.29
N THR A 889 27.54 15.64 -0.36
CA THR A 889 26.70 15.54 -1.56
C THR A 889 27.54 15.76 -2.82
N TYR A 890 27.24 15.02 -3.88
CA TYR A 890 27.93 15.11 -5.18
C TYR A 890 26.92 15.43 -6.28
N GLY A 891 27.35 16.23 -7.25
CA GLY A 891 26.56 16.61 -8.41
C GLY A 891 27.22 16.16 -9.70
N PHE A 892 26.41 15.73 -10.65
CA PHE A 892 26.86 15.29 -11.97
C PHE A 892 26.37 16.28 -13.04
N LYS A 893 27.27 16.69 -13.93
CA LYS A 893 26.97 17.55 -15.05
C LYS A 893 27.34 16.85 -16.35
N PHE A 894 26.36 16.72 -17.24
CA PHE A 894 26.52 16.13 -18.56
C PHE A 894 26.53 17.25 -19.60
N ALA A 895 27.59 17.34 -20.40
CA ALA A 895 27.63 18.25 -21.54
C ALA A 895 27.54 17.44 -22.84
N ASN A 896 26.46 17.66 -23.59
CA ASN A 896 26.24 17.04 -24.90
C ASN A 896 26.55 18.05 -26.01
N THR A 897 27.58 17.77 -26.81
CA THR A 897 27.97 18.60 -27.98
C THR A 897 27.43 18.07 -29.30
N THR A 898 26.56 17.05 -29.27
CA THR A 898 25.90 16.54 -30.46
C THR A 898 24.70 17.41 -30.86
N LEU A 899 24.27 17.28 -32.12
CA LEU A 899 23.07 17.97 -32.64
C LEU A 899 21.75 17.30 -32.20
N VAL A 900 21.82 16.18 -31.48
CA VAL A 900 20.65 15.38 -31.09
C VAL A 900 20.46 15.49 -29.57
N PRO A 901 19.27 15.88 -29.07
CA PRO A 901 18.96 15.80 -27.65
C PRO A 901 19.08 14.35 -27.15
N LEU A 902 19.82 14.13 -26.06
CA LEU A 902 20.04 12.81 -25.47
C LEU A 902 19.35 12.71 -24.11
N TYR A 903 18.79 11.53 -23.81
CA TYR A 903 18.31 11.19 -22.48
C TYR A 903 19.43 10.54 -21.67
N VAL A 904 19.60 10.95 -20.42
CA VAL A 904 20.60 10.37 -19.52
C VAL A 904 19.91 9.38 -18.59
N SER A 905 20.43 8.16 -18.53
CA SER A 905 20.08 7.19 -17.50
C SER A 905 21.34 6.86 -16.71
N MET A 906 21.29 7.06 -15.40
CA MET A 906 22.36 6.67 -14.49
C MET A 906 21.99 5.33 -13.89
N PHE A 907 22.95 4.43 -13.83
CA PHE A 907 22.79 3.15 -13.18
C PHE A 907 23.97 2.95 -12.24
N TYR A 908 23.72 2.46 -11.04
CA TYR A 908 24.79 2.05 -10.14
C TYR A 908 24.77 0.54 -9.96
N PHE A 909 25.94 -0.07 -10.05
CA PHE A 909 26.13 -1.47 -9.70
C PHE A 909 26.46 -1.56 -8.22
N SER A 910 25.69 -2.38 -7.48
CA SER A 910 25.95 -2.65 -6.07
C SER A 910 26.69 -3.97 -5.92
N PRO A 911 27.97 -3.99 -5.51
CA PRO A 911 28.70 -5.23 -5.26
C PRO A 911 28.05 -6.11 -4.19
N GLY A 912 27.30 -5.52 -3.26
CA GLY A 912 26.60 -6.23 -2.19
C GLY A 912 25.34 -6.96 -2.63
N THR A 913 24.73 -6.55 -3.74
CA THR A 913 23.54 -7.22 -4.31
C THR A 913 23.81 -7.82 -5.68
N LEU A 914 24.99 -7.56 -6.25
CA LEU A 914 25.35 -7.82 -7.63
C LEU A 914 24.37 -7.23 -8.64
N GLY A 915 23.46 -6.34 -8.24
CA GLY A 915 22.43 -5.77 -9.09
C GLY A 915 22.86 -4.45 -9.72
N ILE A 916 22.31 -4.19 -10.90
CA ILE A 916 22.27 -2.86 -11.50
C ILE A 916 20.97 -2.21 -11.03
N HIS A 917 21.09 -1.07 -10.36
CA HIS A 917 19.99 -0.28 -9.85
C HIS A 917 19.96 1.06 -10.61
N MET A 918 18.75 1.59 -10.82
CA MET A 918 18.53 2.88 -11.46
C MET A 918 18.50 4.00 -10.42
#